data_AF-A0A3N7DLN2-F1
#
_entry.id   AF-A0A3N7DLN2-F1
#
_cell.length_a   1.000
_cell.length_b   1.000
_cell.length_c   1.000
_cell.angle_alpha   90.00
_cell.angle_beta   90.00
_cell.angle_gamma   90.00
#
_symmetry.space_group_name_H-M   'P 1'
#
loop_
_entity.id
_entity.type
_entity.pdbx_description
1 polymer ?
#
loop_
_entity_poly.entity_id
_entity_poly.type
_entity_poly.pdbx_seq_one_letter_code
_entity_poly.pdbx_strand_id
1 'polypeptide(L)'
;MKAINLSELFGQKIFRIPDYQRGYAWEDKQLGELWDDITDIPLGENEYRSHYTGTIYVEDCKPTESENWLTGVSFFSVVDGQQRLTTISILLHVLIKHAGLGYCNESKADLEKAYLYKSNISGESRVYRFCYFPEDKNQPFLLNRIFEYPKAVYDESHYNSYSKNLKVAKDFFEEKIVDMDHATREILFTKVTTALKFDFRAIEKDLDVQAVFETMNNRGKSLSTLEKLKNRLMHLTEKLSSPKEDCKSLRQAINTSWGIIYTWLAKNPDQILDEDVFLSAHLSLFRTPKDAVFSEKLAEDKVFQMFCNRSEQYEMKENGTKEAPVSYIKIQDYIQKLAQFAPRWHEIYNAKLIEINKILLLNGSKEMRIFLTQLIALHESDEQLLDMLDKIERIMFRNRIQGIGLIDERTFATWARELYNGEVEISEIQDRLINLINVEVPAVNMVHFFNYAYGYERGAKGFHRWSTLKYFLFEYEAYLKKRFKETGNKVDLSDYDETTIEHIIPQHYQDNWSTEMEEVTQNLTEQHAYHGTKVMLNTLGNLTILKGGKNASLGNKSWDEKRKRFQSGSYNEIDIAINPVWNRETISKRGADMLGFMVSKIHGLSLTPAEMEQILFSNEDICAAIRDGILYQQPELETEFTNQTESVQ
;
A
#
# COMPACT_ATOMS: atom_id res chain seq x y z
N MET A 1 -11.40 19.81 40.09
CA MET A 1 -11.02 18.46 40.59
C MET A 1 -9.51 18.34 40.52
N LYS A 2 -8.90 17.64 41.49
CA LYS A 2 -7.45 17.41 41.54
C LYS A 2 -7.09 16.24 40.63
N ALA A 3 -5.98 16.34 39.88
CA ALA A 3 -5.46 15.23 39.09
C ALA A 3 -5.09 14.05 40.00
N ILE A 4 -5.39 12.83 39.56
CA ILE A 4 -5.23 11.60 40.34
C ILE A 4 -4.12 10.71 39.77
N ASN A 5 -3.44 9.94 40.60
CA ASN A 5 -2.44 8.97 40.13
C ASN A 5 -3.06 7.63 39.72
N LEU A 6 -2.22 6.70 39.25
CA LEU A 6 -2.68 5.41 38.77
C LEU A 6 -3.25 4.53 39.89
N SER A 7 -2.69 4.58 41.09
CA SER A 7 -3.21 3.86 42.27
C SER A 7 -4.64 4.32 42.63
N GLU A 8 -4.89 5.63 42.58
CA GLU A 8 -6.22 6.22 42.79
C GLU A 8 -7.18 5.92 41.62
N LEU A 9 -6.66 5.84 40.40
CA LEU A 9 -7.43 5.51 39.20
C LEU A 9 -7.93 4.06 39.24
N PHE A 10 -7.04 3.08 39.52
CA PHE A 10 -7.36 1.64 39.52
C PHE A 10 -7.90 1.08 40.84
N GLY A 11 -7.97 1.87 41.92
CA GLY A 11 -8.46 1.40 43.23
C GLY A 11 -9.85 0.74 43.18
N GLN A 12 -10.91 1.51 42.95
CA GLN A 12 -12.31 1.06 42.91
C GLN A 12 -12.98 1.25 41.54
N LYS A 13 -12.20 1.44 40.47
CA LYS A 13 -12.71 1.65 39.12
C LYS A 13 -12.21 0.54 38.19
N ILE A 14 -13.06 0.15 37.25
CA ILE A 14 -12.79 -0.83 36.21
C ILE A 14 -13.09 -0.17 34.87
N PHE A 15 -12.19 -0.30 33.91
CA PHE A 15 -12.23 0.39 32.63
C PHE A 15 -12.36 -0.60 31.48
N ARG A 16 -13.26 -0.31 30.54
CA ARG A 16 -13.50 -1.11 29.34
C ARG A 16 -13.34 -0.25 28.09
N ILE A 17 -12.65 -0.77 27.08
CA ILE A 17 -12.58 -0.15 25.76
C ILE A 17 -13.81 -0.58 24.95
N PRO A 18 -14.76 0.33 24.64
CA PRO A 18 -15.96 0.03 23.87
C PRO A 18 -15.66 -0.25 22.40
N ASP A 19 -16.56 -0.98 21.75
CA ASP A 19 -16.42 -1.47 20.37
C ASP A 19 -16.42 -0.37 19.30
N TYR A 20 -16.89 0.84 19.61
CA TYR A 20 -16.81 2.01 18.73
C TYR A 20 -15.44 2.69 18.74
N GLN A 21 -14.57 2.34 19.69
CA GLN A 21 -13.18 2.80 19.70
C GLN A 21 -12.36 2.00 18.70
N ARG A 22 -11.31 2.63 18.17
CA ARG A 22 -10.29 1.88 17.44
C ARG A 22 -9.46 1.01 18.38
N GLY A 23 -8.86 -0.04 17.83
CA GLY A 23 -7.89 -0.86 18.55
C GLY A 23 -6.60 -0.10 18.88
N TYR A 24 -5.64 -0.81 19.47
CA TYR A 24 -4.37 -0.21 19.88
C TYR A 24 -3.49 0.19 18.68
N ALA A 25 -3.12 1.46 18.59
CA ALA A 25 -2.53 2.05 17.39
C ALA A 25 -1.27 2.88 17.67
N TRP A 26 -0.73 2.87 18.89
CA TRP A 26 0.58 3.45 19.16
C TRP A 26 1.68 2.60 18.53
N GLU A 27 2.69 3.29 18.02
CA GLU A 27 3.88 2.76 17.36
C GLU A 27 5.14 3.20 18.13
N ASP A 28 6.31 2.78 17.66
CA ASP A 28 7.61 3.01 18.32
C ASP A 28 7.85 4.45 18.77
N LYS A 29 7.40 5.43 17.96
CA LYS A 29 7.52 6.85 18.32
C LYS A 29 6.78 7.17 19.62
N GLN A 30 5.50 6.79 19.73
CA GLN A 30 4.72 7.10 20.93
C GLN A 30 5.17 6.27 22.15
N LEU A 31 5.64 5.05 21.91
CA LEU A 31 6.23 4.21 22.96
C LEU A 31 7.51 4.84 23.52
N GLY A 32 8.38 5.33 22.64
CA GLY A 32 9.60 6.05 23.01
C GLY A 32 9.30 7.34 23.77
N GLU A 33 8.37 8.17 23.28
CA GLU A 33 7.97 9.42 23.95
C GLU A 33 7.43 9.16 25.37
N LEU A 34 6.54 8.18 25.55
CA LEU A 34 6.04 7.83 26.89
C LEU A 34 7.16 7.28 27.78
N TRP A 35 8.06 6.47 27.23
CA TRP A 35 9.17 5.90 27.97
C TRP A 35 10.09 7.01 28.50
N ASP A 36 10.50 7.93 27.62
CA ASP A 36 11.36 9.06 27.95
C ASP A 36 10.67 9.96 29.00
N ASP A 37 9.39 10.25 28.81
CA ASP A 37 8.57 11.02 29.77
C ASP A 37 8.56 10.41 31.18
N ILE A 38 8.55 9.07 31.29
CA ILE A 38 8.59 8.34 32.58
C ILE A 38 10.01 8.31 33.15
N THR A 39 11.02 8.02 32.33
CA THR A 39 12.41 7.93 32.81
C THR A 39 12.93 9.26 33.29
N ASP A 40 12.54 10.35 32.63
CA ASP A 40 13.03 11.70 32.90
C ASP A 40 12.36 12.37 34.11
N ILE A 41 11.35 11.73 34.71
CA ILE A 41 10.71 12.26 35.93
C ILE A 41 11.77 12.37 37.04
N PRO A 42 12.09 13.59 37.50
CA PRO A 42 13.12 13.78 38.52
C PRO A 42 12.55 13.46 39.90
N LEU A 43 13.43 12.96 40.77
CA LEU A 43 13.16 12.90 42.20
C LEU A 43 13.21 14.32 42.78
N GLY A 44 12.12 14.75 43.42
CA GLY A 44 12.07 15.99 44.19
C GLY A 44 12.68 15.83 45.58
N GLU A 45 12.25 16.65 46.55
CA GLU A 45 12.78 16.59 47.91
C GLU A 45 12.48 15.26 48.63
N ASN A 46 11.27 14.73 48.47
CA ASN A 46 10.85 13.47 49.11
C ASN A 46 10.00 12.56 48.20
N GLU A 47 9.58 13.04 47.03
CA GLU A 47 8.72 12.32 46.10
C GLU A 47 9.07 12.66 44.65
N TYR A 48 8.73 11.76 43.72
CA TYR A 48 8.85 12.05 42.29
C TYR A 48 7.95 13.21 41.90
N ARG A 49 8.47 14.12 41.07
CA ARG A 49 7.64 15.23 40.56
C ARG A 49 6.46 14.68 39.77
N SER A 50 5.30 15.30 39.96
CA SER A 50 4.10 14.92 39.20
C SER A 50 4.30 15.22 37.72
N HIS A 51 4.04 14.23 36.88
CA HIS A 51 4.02 14.34 35.43
C HIS A 51 2.56 14.32 34.95
N TYR A 52 2.16 15.31 34.15
CA TYR A 52 0.79 15.39 33.66
C TYR A 52 0.60 14.48 32.44
N THR A 53 -0.19 13.43 32.60
CA THR A 53 -0.43 12.41 31.57
C THR A 53 -1.79 12.63 30.87
N GLY A 54 -2.33 13.84 30.94
CA GLY A 54 -3.58 14.27 30.28
C GLY A 54 -4.88 13.74 30.89
N THR A 55 -5.98 13.95 30.16
CA THR A 55 -7.35 13.66 30.63
C THR A 55 -7.84 12.30 30.18
N ILE A 56 -8.50 11.55 31.07
CA ILE A 56 -9.23 10.32 30.75
C ILE A 56 -10.72 10.65 30.79
N TYR A 57 -11.39 10.57 29.65
CA TYR A 57 -12.83 10.72 29.55
C TYR A 57 -13.51 9.36 29.57
N VAL A 58 -14.55 9.25 30.39
CA VAL A 58 -15.28 8.00 30.57
C VAL A 58 -16.79 8.20 30.56
N GLU A 59 -17.49 7.11 30.30
CA GLU A 59 -18.94 6.99 30.48
C GLU A 59 -19.23 5.85 31.45
N ASP A 60 -20.25 5.99 32.31
CA ASP A 60 -20.68 4.91 33.20
C ASP A 60 -21.17 3.71 32.37
N CYS A 61 -20.70 2.50 32.70
CA CYS A 61 -21.20 1.28 32.08
C CYS A 61 -21.55 0.21 33.12
N LYS A 62 -22.23 -0.84 32.66
CA LYS A 62 -22.64 -1.97 33.51
C LYS A 62 -21.61 -3.08 33.43
N PRO A 63 -21.37 -3.84 34.53
CA PRO A 63 -20.62 -5.07 34.46
C PRO A 63 -21.30 -6.06 33.50
N THR A 64 -20.49 -6.90 32.86
CA THR A 64 -20.99 -8.06 32.11
C THR A 64 -21.42 -9.18 33.05
N GLU A 65 -22.15 -10.19 32.53
CA GLU A 65 -22.58 -11.33 33.33
C GLU A 65 -21.41 -12.04 34.04
N SER A 66 -20.26 -12.12 33.37
CA SER A 66 -19.03 -12.71 33.90
C SER A 66 -18.34 -11.89 35.01
N GLU A 67 -18.75 -10.63 35.18
CA GLU A 67 -18.15 -9.65 36.10
C GLU A 67 -19.07 -9.31 37.28
N ASN A 68 -20.34 -9.74 37.24
CA ASN A 68 -21.36 -9.43 38.25
C ASN A 68 -21.01 -9.86 39.68
N TRP A 69 -20.08 -10.81 39.84
CA TRP A 69 -19.60 -11.23 41.15
C TRP A 69 -18.77 -10.14 41.86
N LEU A 70 -18.30 -9.13 41.13
CA LEU A 70 -17.45 -8.07 41.66
C LEU A 70 -18.29 -6.93 42.24
N THR A 71 -18.23 -6.75 43.56
CA THR A 71 -18.98 -5.71 44.29
C THR A 71 -18.08 -4.54 44.71
N GLY A 72 -18.68 -3.37 44.97
CA GLY A 72 -17.97 -2.19 45.48
C GLY A 72 -16.99 -1.55 44.50
N VAL A 73 -17.22 -1.73 43.19
CA VAL A 73 -16.46 -1.09 42.12
C VAL A 73 -17.40 -0.43 41.11
N SER A 74 -16.90 0.62 40.47
CA SER A 74 -17.59 1.31 39.36
C SER A 74 -16.98 0.87 38.02
N PHE A 75 -17.83 0.64 37.03
CA PHE A 75 -17.44 0.27 35.67
C PHE A 75 -17.59 1.46 34.74
N PHE A 76 -16.58 1.66 33.89
CA PHE A 76 -16.47 2.80 33.00
C PHE A 76 -16.08 2.36 31.59
N SER A 77 -16.77 2.86 30.58
CA SER A 77 -16.35 2.81 29.17
C SER A 77 -15.39 3.96 28.90
N VAL A 78 -14.22 3.68 28.32
CA VAL A 78 -13.21 4.70 28.01
C VAL A 78 -13.53 5.37 26.68
N VAL A 79 -13.81 6.68 26.73
CA VAL A 79 -14.13 7.50 25.56
C VAL A 79 -12.90 8.21 25.00
N ASP A 80 -11.98 8.62 25.88
CA ASP A 80 -10.67 9.15 25.49
C ASP A 80 -9.57 8.71 26.48
N GLY A 81 -8.33 8.60 25.97
CA GLY A 81 -7.19 8.13 26.73
C GLY A 81 -6.94 6.62 26.66
N GLN A 82 -7.70 5.89 25.85
CA GLN A 82 -7.57 4.43 25.70
C GLN A 82 -6.15 3.98 25.33
N GLN A 83 -5.47 4.65 24.39
CA GLN A 83 -4.13 4.26 23.93
C GLN A 83 -3.08 4.39 25.04
N ARG A 84 -3.17 5.45 25.85
CA ARG A 84 -2.29 5.67 27.01
C ARG A 84 -2.51 4.63 28.08
N LEU A 85 -3.78 4.38 28.45
CA LEU A 85 -4.12 3.38 29.47
C LEU A 85 -3.75 1.96 29.04
N THR A 86 -3.91 1.61 27.77
CA THR A 86 -3.42 0.33 27.23
C THR A 86 -1.92 0.22 27.42
N THR A 87 -1.15 1.21 26.95
CA THR A 87 0.32 1.20 27.04
C THR A 87 0.83 1.11 28.47
N ILE A 88 0.25 1.89 29.38
CA ILE A 88 0.59 1.87 30.82
C ILE A 88 0.22 0.52 31.45
N SER A 89 -0.90 -0.09 31.06
CA SER A 89 -1.30 -1.41 31.55
C SER A 89 -0.34 -2.50 31.08
N ILE A 90 0.19 -2.40 29.85
CA ILE A 90 1.22 -3.31 29.33
C ILE A 90 2.52 -3.13 30.12
N LEU A 91 2.98 -1.88 30.31
CA LEU A 91 4.18 -1.57 31.10
C LEU A 91 4.07 -2.10 32.54
N LEU A 92 2.93 -1.88 33.20
CA LEU A 92 2.67 -2.42 34.54
C LEU A 92 2.74 -3.94 34.57
N HIS A 93 2.16 -4.62 33.56
CA HIS A 93 2.22 -6.07 33.47
C HIS A 93 3.67 -6.56 33.36
N VAL A 94 4.49 -5.96 32.49
CA VAL A 94 5.90 -6.32 32.31
C VAL A 94 6.71 -6.04 33.60
N LEU A 95 6.51 -4.89 34.24
CA LEU A 95 7.20 -4.56 35.50
C LEU A 95 6.86 -5.55 36.61
N ILE A 96 5.58 -5.88 36.80
CA ILE A 96 5.10 -6.81 37.83
C ILE A 96 5.56 -8.24 37.53
N LYS A 97 5.59 -8.64 36.24
CA LYS A 97 6.15 -9.93 35.81
C LYS A 97 7.58 -10.10 36.31
N HIS A 98 8.39 -9.06 36.19
CA HIS A 98 9.81 -9.02 36.59
C HIS A 98 10.09 -8.59 38.04
N ALA A 99 9.06 -8.50 38.90
CA ALA A 99 9.20 -8.01 40.28
C ALA A 99 9.89 -8.96 41.27
N GLY A 100 10.18 -10.20 40.88
CA GLY A 100 10.66 -11.22 41.82
C GLY A 100 9.64 -11.47 42.92
N LEU A 101 9.96 -11.08 44.16
CA LEU A 101 9.06 -11.18 45.31
C LEU A 101 8.03 -10.03 45.37
N GLY A 102 8.33 -8.88 44.77
CA GLY A 102 7.50 -7.68 44.86
C GLY A 102 8.30 -6.38 44.77
N TYR A 103 7.59 -5.27 44.96
CA TYR A 103 8.12 -3.90 44.98
C TYR A 103 7.46 -3.14 46.14
N CYS A 104 8.15 -2.12 46.67
CA CYS A 104 7.64 -1.19 47.68
C CYS A 104 7.10 -1.87 48.94
N ASN A 105 7.72 -2.98 49.37
CA ASN A 105 7.25 -3.86 50.45
C ASN A 105 5.87 -4.51 50.24
N GLU A 106 5.34 -4.48 49.02
CA GLU A 106 4.14 -5.23 48.64
C GLU A 106 4.53 -6.48 47.86
N SER A 107 3.85 -7.60 48.12
CA SER A 107 4.13 -8.84 47.41
C SER A 107 3.68 -8.72 45.94
N LYS A 108 4.33 -9.47 45.04
CA LYS A 108 3.91 -9.54 43.62
C LYS A 108 2.42 -9.84 43.47
N ALA A 109 1.85 -10.71 44.31
CA ALA A 109 0.43 -11.04 44.27
C ALA A 109 -0.48 -9.86 44.66
N ASP A 110 -0.06 -9.04 45.63
CA ASP A 110 -0.78 -7.82 46.01
C ASP A 110 -0.72 -6.77 44.91
N LEU A 111 0.43 -6.61 44.25
CA LEU A 111 0.60 -5.72 43.10
C LEU A 111 -0.29 -6.14 41.92
N GLU A 112 -0.34 -7.44 41.60
CA GLU A 112 -1.24 -7.97 40.56
C GLU A 112 -2.70 -7.63 40.87
N LYS A 113 -3.11 -7.76 42.13
CA LYS A 113 -4.48 -7.44 42.59
C LYS A 113 -4.80 -5.95 42.55
N ALA A 114 -3.81 -5.12 42.89
CA ALA A 114 -3.94 -3.67 42.90
C ALA A 114 -4.08 -3.12 41.47
N TYR A 115 -3.19 -3.54 40.55
CA TYR A 115 -3.00 -2.85 39.28
C TYR A 115 -3.45 -3.63 38.04
N LEU A 116 -3.48 -4.98 38.07
CA LEU A 116 -3.77 -5.78 36.87
C LEU A 116 -5.18 -6.36 36.87
N TYR A 117 -5.55 -7.15 37.88
CA TYR A 117 -6.83 -7.86 37.88
C TYR A 117 -7.32 -8.21 39.29
N LYS A 118 -8.63 -8.44 39.44
CA LYS A 118 -9.22 -9.10 40.62
C LYS A 118 -9.64 -10.52 40.25
N SER A 119 -9.35 -11.48 41.12
CA SER A 119 -9.80 -12.88 40.95
C SER A 119 -10.97 -13.19 41.86
N ASN A 120 -11.88 -14.04 41.39
CA ASN A 120 -12.93 -14.61 42.24
C ASN A 120 -12.33 -15.62 43.24
N ILE A 121 -13.16 -16.11 44.17
CA ILE A 121 -12.72 -17.04 45.23
C ILE A 121 -12.14 -18.33 44.66
N SER A 122 -12.67 -18.84 43.53
CA SER A 122 -12.12 -20.05 42.89
C SER A 122 -10.79 -19.81 42.17
N GLY A 123 -10.38 -18.55 41.99
CA GLY A 123 -9.23 -18.19 41.16
C GLY A 123 -9.45 -18.47 39.67
N GLU A 124 -10.67 -18.83 39.26
CA GLU A 124 -10.97 -19.25 37.91
C GLU A 124 -11.40 -18.12 36.99
N SER A 125 -11.90 -17.03 37.55
CA SER A 125 -12.31 -15.84 36.81
C SER A 125 -11.47 -14.64 37.24
N ARG A 126 -10.90 -13.94 36.25
CA ARG A 126 -10.12 -12.71 36.44
C ARG A 126 -10.84 -11.54 35.76
N VAL A 127 -11.08 -10.49 36.52
CA VAL A 127 -11.59 -9.20 36.02
C VAL A 127 -10.44 -8.21 35.99
N TYR A 128 -9.96 -7.87 34.79
CA TYR A 128 -8.86 -6.92 34.60
C TYR A 128 -9.31 -5.49 34.89
N ARG A 129 -8.39 -4.69 35.45
CA ARG A 129 -8.62 -3.27 35.76
C ARG A 129 -8.87 -2.45 34.49
N PHE A 130 -8.22 -2.82 33.40
CA PHE A 130 -8.35 -2.21 32.09
C PHE A 130 -8.23 -3.29 30.99
N CYS A 131 -9.22 -3.38 30.12
CA CYS A 131 -9.21 -4.27 28.94
C CYS A 131 -10.31 -3.86 27.94
N TYR A 132 -10.44 -4.53 26.80
CA TYR A 132 -11.61 -4.37 25.93
C TYR A 132 -12.87 -4.98 26.55
N PHE A 133 -14.04 -4.64 26.02
CA PHE A 133 -15.24 -5.43 26.30
C PHE A 133 -15.06 -6.89 25.84
N PRO A 134 -15.68 -7.88 26.50
CA PRO A 134 -15.55 -9.30 26.15
C PRO A 134 -15.90 -9.63 24.70
N GLU A 135 -16.77 -8.85 24.07
CA GLU A 135 -17.21 -9.03 22.69
C GLU A 135 -16.20 -8.53 21.64
N ASP A 136 -15.17 -7.76 22.05
CA ASP A 136 -14.16 -7.24 21.13
C ASP A 136 -13.20 -8.35 20.67
N LYS A 137 -12.91 -8.39 19.36
CA LYS A 137 -12.06 -9.41 18.75
C LYS A 137 -10.59 -9.34 19.21
N ASN A 138 -10.12 -8.19 19.70
CA ASN A 138 -8.77 -8.02 20.23
C ASN A 138 -8.67 -8.41 21.71
N GLN A 139 -9.79 -8.58 22.42
CA GLN A 139 -9.80 -8.95 23.84
C GLN A 139 -9.02 -10.25 24.09
N PRO A 140 -9.25 -11.35 23.36
CA PRO A 140 -8.56 -12.59 23.67
C PRO A 140 -7.06 -12.50 23.39
N PHE A 141 -6.62 -11.70 22.40
CA PHE A 141 -5.21 -11.43 22.16
C PHE A 141 -4.57 -10.66 23.33
N LEU A 142 -5.21 -9.58 23.79
CA LEU A 142 -4.75 -8.80 24.94
C LEU A 142 -4.61 -9.69 26.18
N LEU A 143 -5.62 -10.51 26.49
CA LEU A 143 -5.57 -11.36 27.67
C LEU A 143 -4.55 -12.50 27.54
N ASN A 144 -4.52 -13.20 26.41
CA ASN A 144 -3.68 -14.39 26.22
C ASN A 144 -2.21 -14.05 25.94
N ARG A 145 -1.95 -13.17 24.95
CA ARG A 145 -0.59 -12.91 24.44
C ARG A 145 0.10 -11.78 25.19
N ILE A 146 -0.66 -10.78 25.65
CA ILE A 146 -0.09 -9.62 26.34
C ILE A 146 -0.04 -9.85 27.83
N PHE A 147 -1.18 -10.10 28.48
CA PHE A 147 -1.26 -10.35 29.93
C PHE A 147 -1.00 -11.80 30.34
N GLU A 148 -0.65 -12.67 29.39
CA GLU A 148 -0.24 -14.07 29.63
C GLU A 148 -1.27 -14.88 30.43
N TYR A 149 -2.57 -14.61 30.23
CA TYR A 149 -3.65 -15.34 30.89
C TYR A 149 -3.96 -16.66 30.18
N PRO A 150 -3.58 -17.82 30.74
CA PRO A 150 -3.62 -19.09 29.98
C PRO A 150 -5.03 -19.57 29.65
N LYS A 151 -6.04 -19.12 30.40
CA LYS A 151 -7.45 -19.50 30.20
C LYS A 151 -8.16 -18.68 29.12
N ALA A 152 -7.57 -17.58 28.64
CA ALA A 152 -8.10 -16.85 27.50
C ALA A 152 -7.80 -17.64 26.22
N VAL A 153 -8.83 -18.10 25.51
CA VAL A 153 -8.68 -18.79 24.22
C VAL A 153 -8.56 -17.74 23.12
N TYR A 154 -7.43 -17.75 22.42
CA TYR A 154 -7.19 -16.88 21.28
C TYR A 154 -7.10 -17.70 20.00
N ASP A 155 -7.85 -17.29 18.98
CA ASP A 155 -7.74 -17.81 17.63
C ASP A 155 -6.75 -16.94 16.84
N GLU A 156 -5.65 -17.53 16.39
CA GLU A 156 -4.62 -16.89 15.56
C GLU A 156 -5.19 -16.30 14.26
N SER A 157 -6.36 -16.78 13.80
CA SER A 157 -7.04 -16.21 12.63
C SER A 157 -7.48 -14.76 12.83
N HIS A 158 -7.61 -14.30 14.08
CA HIS A 158 -8.02 -12.92 14.42
C HIS A 158 -6.84 -11.93 14.53
N TYR A 159 -5.63 -12.35 14.18
CA TYR A 159 -4.47 -11.47 14.18
C TYR A 159 -4.66 -10.33 13.17
N ASN A 160 -4.47 -9.09 13.64
CA ASN A 160 -4.67 -7.87 12.86
C ASN A 160 -3.65 -6.79 13.24
N SER A 161 -3.73 -5.62 12.61
CA SER A 161 -2.84 -4.48 12.85
C SER A 161 -2.77 -4.06 14.32
N TYR A 162 -3.91 -4.04 15.02
CA TYR A 162 -3.96 -3.68 16.44
C TYR A 162 -3.31 -4.74 17.34
N SER A 163 -3.51 -6.02 17.02
CA SER A 163 -2.83 -7.13 17.72
C SER A 163 -1.31 -7.07 17.51
N LYS A 164 -0.86 -6.74 16.29
CA LYS A 164 0.56 -6.49 16.00
C LYS A 164 1.12 -5.36 16.88
N ASN A 165 0.43 -4.22 16.95
CA ASN A 165 0.89 -3.09 17.76
C ASN A 165 0.92 -3.42 19.26
N LEU A 166 -0.07 -4.18 19.76
CA LEU A 166 -0.06 -4.64 21.15
C LEU A 166 1.17 -5.49 21.46
N LYS A 167 1.54 -6.39 20.54
CA LYS A 167 2.74 -7.22 20.66
C LYS A 167 4.01 -6.37 20.64
N VAL A 168 4.13 -5.45 19.67
CA VAL A 168 5.26 -4.52 19.57
C VAL A 168 5.45 -3.73 20.86
N ALA A 169 4.37 -3.20 21.46
CA ALA A 169 4.45 -2.48 22.72
C ALA A 169 4.94 -3.35 23.89
N LYS A 170 4.47 -4.60 23.97
CA LYS A 170 4.98 -5.54 24.99
C LYS A 170 6.45 -5.86 24.78
N ASP A 171 6.84 -6.20 23.56
CA ASP A 171 8.22 -6.56 23.21
C ASP A 171 9.17 -5.38 23.49
N PHE A 172 8.75 -4.14 23.17
CA PHE A 172 9.47 -2.90 23.49
C PHE A 172 9.76 -2.76 24.99
N PHE A 173 8.75 -2.92 25.86
CA PHE A 173 8.96 -2.79 27.31
C PHE A 173 9.72 -3.98 27.90
N GLU A 174 9.51 -5.20 27.38
CA GLU A 174 10.25 -6.38 27.82
C GLU A 174 11.76 -6.20 27.55
N GLU A 175 12.13 -5.73 26.34
CA GLU A 175 13.52 -5.42 25.96
C GLU A 175 14.14 -4.37 26.89
N LYS A 176 13.40 -3.30 27.24
CA LYS A 176 13.89 -2.26 28.15
C LYS A 176 14.10 -2.78 29.58
N ILE A 177 13.25 -3.68 30.06
CA ILE A 177 13.17 -4.05 31.49
C ILE A 177 14.01 -5.29 31.83
N VAL A 178 14.19 -6.23 30.89
CA VAL A 178 14.77 -7.55 31.16
C VAL A 178 16.20 -7.50 31.71
N ASP A 179 17.00 -6.52 31.31
CA ASP A 179 18.40 -6.36 31.75
C ASP A 179 18.58 -5.37 32.92
N MET A 180 17.50 -4.71 33.37
CA MET A 180 17.55 -3.81 34.51
C MET A 180 17.67 -4.57 35.84
N ASP A 181 18.36 -3.99 36.83
CA ASP A 181 18.35 -4.54 38.18
C ASP A 181 17.00 -4.31 38.89
N HIS A 182 16.77 -5.05 39.98
CA HIS A 182 15.51 -4.98 40.73
C HIS A 182 15.20 -3.57 41.26
N ALA A 183 16.22 -2.86 41.76
CA ALA A 183 16.08 -1.50 42.28
C ALA A 183 15.63 -0.49 41.20
N THR A 184 16.18 -0.60 39.99
CA THR A 184 15.83 0.27 38.86
C THR A 184 14.39 0.00 38.41
N ARG A 185 13.97 -1.27 38.37
CA ARG A 185 12.58 -1.64 38.06
C ARG A 185 11.61 -1.15 39.13
N GLU A 186 11.99 -1.22 40.40
CA GLU A 186 11.20 -0.69 41.52
C GLU A 186 11.04 0.83 41.44
N ILE A 187 12.10 1.55 41.06
CA ILE A 187 12.04 2.99 40.78
C ILE A 187 11.04 3.29 39.66
N LEU A 188 11.14 2.59 38.53
CA LEU A 188 10.20 2.77 37.41
C LEU A 188 8.77 2.46 37.81
N PHE A 189 8.54 1.36 38.53
CA PHE A 189 7.23 0.99 39.07
C PHE A 189 6.65 2.10 39.95
N THR A 190 7.49 2.68 40.82
CA THR A 190 7.09 3.80 41.68
C THR A 190 6.72 5.03 40.84
N LYS A 191 7.53 5.40 39.85
CA LYS A 191 7.23 6.53 38.94
C LYS A 191 5.90 6.34 38.22
N VAL A 192 5.66 5.16 37.63
CA VAL A 192 4.43 4.84 36.88
C VAL A 192 3.20 4.91 37.78
N THR A 193 3.30 4.43 39.02
CA THR A 193 2.15 4.33 39.94
C THR A 193 1.84 5.64 40.67
N THR A 194 2.85 6.45 41.02
CA THR A 194 2.67 7.65 41.86
C THR A 194 2.81 8.98 41.12
N ALA A 195 3.70 9.07 40.13
CA ALA A 195 4.10 10.33 39.50
C ALA A 195 3.21 10.71 38.30
N LEU A 196 2.72 9.71 37.54
CA LEU A 196 1.78 9.96 36.45
C LEU A 196 0.44 10.45 37.02
N LYS A 197 0.01 11.65 36.61
CA LYS A 197 -1.24 12.29 37.05
C LYS A 197 -2.22 12.45 35.89
N PHE A 198 -3.46 12.04 36.12
CA PHE A 198 -4.55 12.07 35.15
C PHE A 198 -5.68 12.98 35.62
N ASP A 199 -6.25 13.74 34.70
CA ASP A 199 -7.57 14.35 34.92
C ASP A 199 -8.64 13.32 34.60
N PHE A 200 -9.37 12.84 35.60
CA PHE A 200 -10.46 11.90 35.40
C PHE A 200 -11.80 12.64 35.24
N ARG A 201 -12.49 12.44 34.11
CA ARG A 201 -13.76 13.11 33.80
C ARG A 201 -14.81 12.12 33.29
N ALA A 202 -15.95 12.05 33.98
CA ALA A 202 -17.14 11.39 33.46
C ALA A 202 -17.90 12.33 32.52
N ILE A 203 -18.35 11.81 31.39
CA ILE A 203 -19.19 12.53 30.43
C ILE A 203 -20.60 12.65 31.01
N GLU A 204 -21.19 13.84 30.90
CA GLU A 204 -22.57 14.10 31.33
C GLU A 204 -23.56 13.31 30.45
N LYS A 205 -24.62 12.77 31.06
CA LYS A 205 -25.54 11.82 30.40
C LYS A 205 -26.32 12.41 29.20
N ASP A 206 -26.36 13.73 29.09
CA ASP A 206 -27.03 14.48 28.04
C ASP A 206 -26.10 14.87 26.87
N LEU A 207 -24.79 14.65 27.01
CA LEU A 207 -23.83 14.86 25.92
C LEU A 207 -23.80 13.66 24.96
N ASP A 208 -23.78 13.94 23.66
CA ASP A 208 -23.61 12.92 22.63
C ASP A 208 -22.16 12.40 22.65
N VAL A 209 -21.97 11.17 23.12
CA VAL A 209 -20.67 10.50 23.23
C VAL A 209 -19.95 10.45 21.88
N GLN A 210 -20.68 10.37 20.76
CA GLN A 210 -20.06 10.42 19.43
C GLN A 210 -19.38 11.77 19.19
N ALA A 211 -20.08 12.87 19.47
CA ALA A 211 -19.53 14.21 19.24
C ALA A 211 -18.30 14.48 20.12
N VAL A 212 -18.33 13.96 21.35
CA VAL A 212 -17.19 13.99 22.26
C VAL A 212 -16.01 13.19 21.70
N PHE A 213 -16.26 11.97 21.23
CA PHE A 213 -15.27 11.08 20.62
C PHE A 213 -14.56 11.70 19.41
N GLU A 214 -15.33 12.25 18.46
CA GLU A 214 -14.78 12.87 17.24
C GLU A 214 -13.94 14.11 17.57
N THR A 215 -14.37 14.92 18.54
CA THR A 215 -13.66 16.15 18.92
C THR A 215 -12.35 15.85 19.66
N MET A 216 -12.31 14.82 20.49
CA MET A 216 -11.14 14.48 21.31
C MET A 216 -10.05 13.73 20.53
N ASN A 217 -10.43 12.75 19.71
CA ASN A 217 -9.45 11.95 18.95
C ASN A 217 -8.69 12.76 17.90
N ASN A 218 -9.24 13.88 17.43
CA ASN A 218 -8.56 14.79 16.51
C ASN A 218 -7.31 15.47 17.11
N ARG A 219 -7.06 15.37 18.42
CA ARG A 219 -5.85 15.93 19.08
C ARG A 219 -4.69 14.92 19.21
N GLY A 220 -4.96 13.63 19.00
CA GLY A 220 -3.97 12.54 19.08
C GLY A 220 -3.58 11.98 17.70
N LYS A 221 -3.27 10.68 17.61
CA LYS A 221 -3.12 9.99 16.31
C LYS A 221 -4.48 9.95 15.62
N SER A 222 -4.59 10.61 14.48
CA SER A 222 -5.82 10.78 13.70
C SER A 222 -6.52 9.45 13.42
N LEU A 223 -7.86 9.48 13.40
CA LEU A 223 -8.67 8.33 12.99
C LEU A 223 -8.65 8.18 11.47
N SER A 224 -8.60 6.93 10.99
CA SER A 224 -8.86 6.65 9.59
C SER A 224 -10.33 6.93 9.26
N THR A 225 -10.62 7.18 7.98
CA THR A 225 -12.00 7.33 7.52
C THR A 225 -12.82 6.08 7.77
N LEU A 226 -12.19 4.90 7.64
CA LEU A 226 -12.82 3.61 7.95
C LEU A 226 -13.21 3.47 9.43
N GLU A 227 -12.38 3.95 10.36
CA GLU A 227 -12.68 4.01 11.79
C GLU A 227 -13.83 4.97 12.09
N LYS A 228 -13.78 6.19 11.53
CA LYS A 228 -14.85 7.19 11.70
C LYS A 228 -16.18 6.66 11.16
N LEU A 229 -16.15 5.96 10.01
CA LEU A 229 -17.33 5.32 9.43
C LEU A 229 -17.90 4.23 10.34
N LYS A 230 -17.07 3.37 10.94
CA LYS A 230 -17.52 2.36 11.91
C LYS A 230 -18.32 3.02 13.03
N ASN A 231 -17.73 4.03 13.66
CA ASN A 231 -18.33 4.76 14.77
C ASN A 231 -19.68 5.38 14.35
N ARG A 232 -19.72 6.00 13.17
CA ARG A 232 -20.94 6.59 12.62
C ARG A 232 -22.06 5.57 12.41
N LEU A 233 -21.74 4.39 11.90
CA LEU A 233 -22.72 3.32 11.70
C LEU A 233 -23.25 2.76 13.01
N MET A 234 -22.39 2.64 14.04
CA MET A 234 -22.82 2.25 15.39
C MET A 234 -23.82 3.25 15.97
N HIS A 235 -23.53 4.54 15.85
CA HIS A 235 -24.43 5.60 16.32
C HIS A 235 -25.78 5.60 15.60
N LEU A 236 -25.75 5.49 14.28
CA LEU A 236 -26.99 5.45 13.49
C LEU A 236 -27.85 4.27 13.88
N THR A 237 -27.23 3.12 14.17
CA THR A 237 -27.92 1.90 14.62
C THR A 237 -28.70 2.12 15.92
N GLU A 238 -28.17 2.92 16.86
CA GLU A 238 -28.87 3.27 18.11
C GLU A 238 -30.07 4.21 17.89
N LYS A 239 -30.04 5.00 16.80
CA LYS A 239 -31.09 5.96 16.45
C LYS A 239 -32.15 5.40 15.49
N LEU A 240 -31.97 4.18 14.99
CA LEU A 240 -32.97 3.52 14.14
C LEU A 240 -34.25 3.22 14.93
N SER A 241 -35.41 3.41 14.29
CA SER A 241 -36.72 3.02 14.85
C SER A 241 -36.96 1.50 14.85
N SER A 242 -35.94 0.70 14.57
CA SER A 242 -36.00 -0.77 14.51
C SER A 242 -36.14 -1.39 15.91
N PRO A 243 -36.65 -2.63 16.01
CA PRO A 243 -36.62 -3.39 17.26
C PRO A 243 -35.21 -3.45 17.88
N LYS A 244 -35.12 -3.40 19.22
CA LYS A 244 -33.82 -3.40 19.93
C LYS A 244 -32.94 -4.61 19.61
N GLU A 245 -33.53 -5.78 19.39
CA GLU A 245 -32.79 -6.99 19.01
C GLU A 245 -32.20 -6.89 17.60
N ASP A 246 -32.88 -6.21 16.67
CA ASP A 246 -32.35 -5.94 15.33
C ASP A 246 -31.17 -4.96 15.42
N CYS A 247 -31.30 -3.90 16.22
CA CYS A 247 -30.19 -2.96 16.45
C CYS A 247 -28.96 -3.67 17.07
N LYS A 248 -29.18 -4.59 18.01
CA LYS A 248 -28.10 -5.41 18.60
C LYS A 248 -27.44 -6.31 17.56
N SER A 249 -28.25 -6.97 16.73
CA SER A 249 -27.78 -7.83 15.64
C SER A 249 -26.99 -7.04 14.59
N LEU A 250 -27.44 -5.83 14.24
CA LEU A 250 -26.74 -4.95 13.31
C LEU A 250 -25.40 -4.49 13.88
N ARG A 251 -25.36 -4.11 15.17
CA ARG A 251 -24.11 -3.76 15.86
C ARG A 251 -23.09 -4.90 15.81
N GLN A 252 -23.55 -6.14 16.04
CA GLN A 252 -22.71 -7.32 15.93
C GLN A 252 -22.23 -7.58 14.49
N ALA A 253 -23.10 -7.35 13.50
CA ALA A 253 -22.74 -7.46 12.09
C ALA A 253 -21.68 -6.42 11.67
N ILE A 254 -21.77 -5.18 12.17
CA ILE A 254 -20.75 -4.14 11.95
C ILE A 254 -19.41 -4.58 12.55
N ASN A 255 -19.38 -5.02 13.81
CA ASN A 255 -18.15 -5.50 14.45
C ASN A 255 -17.55 -6.71 13.72
N THR A 256 -18.40 -7.63 13.27
CA THR A 256 -17.97 -8.80 12.51
C THR A 256 -17.30 -8.39 11.19
N SER A 257 -17.96 -7.50 10.44
CA SER A 257 -17.51 -6.97 9.15
C SER A 257 -16.18 -6.24 9.28
N TRP A 258 -16.04 -5.32 10.25
CA TRP A 258 -14.78 -4.62 10.51
C TRP A 258 -13.66 -5.56 10.93
N GLY A 259 -13.97 -6.58 11.74
CA GLY A 259 -13.00 -7.61 12.07
C GLY A 259 -12.47 -8.36 10.85
N ILE A 260 -13.33 -8.69 9.88
CA ILE A 260 -12.92 -9.30 8.61
C ILE A 260 -12.00 -8.35 7.85
N ILE A 261 -12.42 -7.09 7.70
CA ILE A 261 -11.66 -6.06 6.97
C ILE A 261 -10.25 -5.90 7.58
N TYR A 262 -10.15 -5.63 8.88
CA TYR A 262 -8.85 -5.44 9.53
C TYR A 262 -7.95 -6.67 9.48
N THR A 263 -8.53 -7.87 9.57
CA THR A 263 -7.76 -9.13 9.44
C THR A 263 -7.14 -9.24 8.04
N TRP A 264 -7.90 -8.94 6.98
CA TRP A 264 -7.40 -9.05 5.61
C TRP A 264 -6.43 -7.93 5.23
N LEU A 265 -6.67 -6.68 5.68
CA LEU A 265 -5.76 -5.57 5.41
C LEU A 265 -4.39 -5.77 6.11
N ALA A 266 -4.36 -6.46 7.24
CA ALA A 266 -3.13 -6.77 7.98
C ALA A 266 -2.61 -8.20 7.77
N LYS A 267 -3.19 -8.96 6.82
CA LYS A 267 -2.89 -10.39 6.65
C LYS A 267 -1.44 -10.66 6.21
N ASN A 268 -0.85 -9.74 5.46
CA ASN A 268 0.59 -9.74 5.17
C ASN A 268 1.30 -8.79 6.17
N PRO A 269 2.09 -9.31 7.13
CA PRO A 269 2.78 -8.46 8.12
C PRO A 269 3.81 -7.50 7.53
N ASP A 270 4.37 -7.85 6.36
CA ASP A 270 5.41 -7.08 5.66
C ASP A 270 4.79 -5.94 4.83
N GLN A 271 3.50 -6.04 4.50
CA GLN A 271 2.78 -5.03 3.73
C GLN A 271 1.35 -4.87 4.26
N ILE A 272 1.20 -4.04 5.29
CA ILE A 272 -0.14 -3.66 5.80
C ILE A 272 -0.78 -2.70 4.80
N LEU A 273 -2.02 -3.00 4.44
CA LEU A 273 -2.78 -2.21 3.46
C LEU A 273 -3.44 -1.00 4.13
N ASP A 274 -3.42 0.13 3.41
CA ASP A 274 -4.02 1.39 3.87
C ASP A 274 -5.55 1.32 3.87
N GLU A 275 -6.16 1.68 5.00
CA GLU A 275 -7.59 1.59 5.25
C GLU A 275 -8.43 2.58 4.42
N ASP A 276 -7.88 3.77 4.18
CA ASP A 276 -8.58 4.84 3.46
C ASP A 276 -8.48 4.65 1.94
N VAL A 277 -7.34 4.12 1.46
CA VAL A 277 -7.21 3.64 0.08
C VAL A 277 -8.19 2.49 -0.17
N PHE A 278 -8.31 1.54 0.76
CA PHE A 278 -9.28 0.44 0.68
C PHE A 278 -10.73 0.95 0.62
N LEU A 279 -11.11 1.85 1.55
CA LEU A 279 -12.46 2.38 1.60
C LEU A 279 -12.80 3.19 0.34
N SER A 280 -11.88 4.04 -0.13
CA SER A 280 -12.08 4.83 -1.35
C SER A 280 -12.18 3.96 -2.60
N ALA A 281 -11.42 2.86 -2.67
CA ALA A 281 -11.49 1.88 -3.75
C ALA A 281 -12.87 1.21 -3.82
N HIS A 282 -13.36 0.67 -2.69
CA HIS A 282 -14.69 0.07 -2.63
C HIS A 282 -15.80 1.09 -2.95
N LEU A 283 -15.70 2.31 -2.41
CA LEU A 283 -16.68 3.35 -2.65
C LEU A 283 -16.73 3.76 -4.14
N SER A 284 -15.62 3.66 -4.87
CA SER A 284 -15.54 3.95 -6.31
C SER A 284 -16.27 2.92 -7.18
N LEU A 285 -16.52 1.73 -6.64
CA LEU A 285 -17.37 0.69 -7.23
C LEU A 285 -18.84 0.89 -6.83
N PHE A 286 -19.08 1.25 -5.56
CA PHE A 286 -20.42 1.39 -5.03
C PHE A 286 -21.16 2.66 -5.51
N ARG A 287 -20.41 3.76 -5.75
CA ARG A 287 -20.94 5.04 -6.24
C ARG A 287 -20.22 5.48 -7.51
N THR A 288 -20.81 6.44 -8.21
CA THR A 288 -20.22 7.04 -9.41
C THR A 288 -19.42 8.29 -9.02
N PRO A 289 -18.07 8.24 -9.03
CA PRO A 289 -17.24 9.43 -8.96
C PRO A 289 -17.34 10.25 -10.25
N LYS A 290 -17.06 11.55 -10.15
CA LYS A 290 -16.90 12.45 -11.30
C LYS A 290 -15.64 12.14 -12.12
N ASP A 291 -14.60 11.78 -11.40
CA ASP A 291 -13.39 11.21 -11.98
C ASP A 291 -13.53 9.68 -12.05
N ALA A 292 -12.46 8.95 -12.41
CA ALA A 292 -12.50 7.49 -12.51
C ALA A 292 -12.75 6.81 -11.15
N VAL A 293 -12.16 7.35 -10.08
CA VAL A 293 -12.19 6.85 -8.71
C VAL A 293 -12.26 8.02 -7.72
N PHE A 294 -12.78 7.79 -6.52
CA PHE A 294 -12.69 8.75 -5.42
C PHE A 294 -11.27 8.82 -4.87
N SER A 295 -10.77 10.02 -4.59
CA SER A 295 -9.64 10.19 -3.67
C SER A 295 -10.07 9.82 -2.25
N GLU A 296 -9.11 9.58 -1.37
CA GLU A 296 -9.35 9.21 0.03
C GLU A 296 -10.14 10.32 0.74
N LYS A 297 -9.77 11.58 0.49
CA LYS A 297 -10.48 12.75 1.01
C LYS A 297 -11.91 12.87 0.48
N LEU A 298 -12.12 12.69 -0.82
CA LEU A 298 -13.46 12.77 -1.38
C LEU A 298 -14.32 11.58 -0.94
N ALA A 299 -13.72 10.41 -0.75
CA ALA A 299 -14.41 9.24 -0.25
C ALA A 299 -14.95 9.44 1.18
N GLU A 300 -14.19 10.14 2.03
CA GLU A 300 -14.66 10.58 3.35
C GLU A 300 -15.96 11.40 3.22
N ASP A 301 -15.93 12.50 2.46
CA ASP A 301 -17.11 13.35 2.27
C ASP A 301 -18.32 12.55 1.77
N LYS A 302 -18.09 11.67 0.79
CA LYS A 302 -19.15 10.88 0.15
C LYS A 302 -19.73 9.82 1.09
N VAL A 303 -18.91 9.13 1.88
CA VAL A 303 -19.43 8.10 2.79
C VAL A 303 -20.25 8.72 3.92
N PHE A 304 -19.88 9.90 4.41
CA PHE A 304 -20.66 10.63 5.41
C PHE A 304 -21.96 11.22 4.84
N GLN A 305 -21.98 11.65 3.58
CA GLN A 305 -23.22 12.01 2.88
C GLN A 305 -24.19 10.82 2.80
N MET A 306 -23.66 9.62 2.58
CA MET A 306 -24.45 8.38 2.47
C MET A 306 -25.12 7.99 3.79
N PHE A 307 -24.45 8.29 4.92
CA PHE A 307 -24.86 7.93 6.28
C PHE A 307 -25.11 9.16 7.16
N CYS A 308 -25.95 10.08 6.68
CA CYS A 308 -26.44 11.24 7.43
C CYS A 308 -27.97 11.25 7.56
N ASN A 309 -28.50 12.08 8.45
CA ASN A 309 -29.95 12.19 8.70
C ASN A 309 -30.76 12.68 7.50
N ARG A 310 -30.11 13.28 6.49
CA ARG A 310 -30.72 13.81 5.27
C ARG A 310 -30.00 13.27 4.03
N SER A 311 -29.68 11.98 4.03
CA SER A 311 -28.92 11.34 2.94
C SER A 311 -29.58 11.61 1.59
N GLU A 312 -30.90 11.60 1.52
CA GLU A 312 -31.73 11.86 0.34
C GLU A 312 -31.50 13.22 -0.37
N GLN A 313 -30.81 14.16 0.25
CA GLN A 313 -30.40 15.42 -0.40
C GLN A 313 -29.22 15.23 -1.36
N TYR A 314 -28.42 14.18 -1.12
CA TYR A 314 -27.19 13.89 -1.84
C TYR A 314 -27.41 12.88 -2.97
N GLU A 315 -26.59 12.98 -4.01
CA GLU A 315 -26.66 12.15 -5.21
C GLU A 315 -25.80 10.90 -5.07
N MET A 316 -26.41 9.73 -5.23
CA MET A 316 -25.74 8.43 -5.26
C MET A 316 -24.93 8.25 -6.55
N LYS A 317 -25.53 8.59 -7.69
CA LYS A 317 -24.97 8.48 -9.04
C LYS A 317 -25.01 9.85 -9.73
N GLU A 318 -24.12 10.10 -10.69
CA GLU A 318 -24.05 11.38 -11.43
C GLU A 318 -25.29 11.68 -12.28
N ASN A 319 -26.13 10.67 -12.56
CA ASN A 319 -27.40 10.85 -13.26
C ASN A 319 -28.51 11.52 -12.41
N GLY A 320 -28.16 12.03 -11.22
CA GLY A 320 -29.10 12.69 -10.30
C GLY A 320 -29.88 11.73 -9.39
N THR A 321 -29.62 10.42 -9.44
CA THR A 321 -30.24 9.45 -8.51
C THR A 321 -29.86 9.81 -7.09
N LYS A 322 -30.86 10.06 -6.23
CA LYS A 322 -30.65 10.42 -4.82
C LYS A 322 -30.39 9.19 -3.94
N GLU A 323 -29.66 9.42 -2.86
CA GLU A 323 -29.42 8.42 -1.82
C GLU A 323 -30.72 8.02 -1.10
N ALA A 324 -30.89 6.74 -0.79
CA ALA A 324 -31.97 6.31 0.09
C ALA A 324 -31.76 6.81 1.53
N PRO A 325 -32.83 7.02 2.33
CA PRO A 325 -32.74 7.24 3.75
C PRO A 325 -31.95 6.14 4.47
N VAL A 326 -31.28 6.48 5.56
CA VAL A 326 -30.57 5.50 6.39
C VAL A 326 -31.57 4.52 6.98
N SER A 327 -31.35 3.23 6.75
CA SER A 327 -32.18 2.14 7.26
C SER A 327 -31.31 0.95 7.67
N TYR A 328 -31.89 0.02 8.43
CA TYR A 328 -31.25 -1.24 8.79
C TYR A 328 -30.67 -1.95 7.56
N ILE A 329 -31.49 -2.11 6.51
CA ILE A 329 -31.11 -2.82 5.28
C ILE A 329 -29.97 -2.10 4.56
N LYS A 330 -30.02 -0.76 4.47
CA LYS A 330 -28.96 0.03 3.83
C LYS A 330 -27.61 -0.15 4.53
N ILE A 331 -27.58 -0.13 5.86
CA ILE A 331 -26.36 -0.34 6.64
C ILE A 331 -25.88 -1.79 6.44
N GLN A 332 -26.77 -2.77 6.63
CA GLN A 332 -26.43 -4.19 6.54
C GLN A 332 -25.85 -4.57 5.17
N ASP A 333 -26.48 -4.13 4.07
CA ASP A 333 -26.01 -4.39 2.71
C ASP A 333 -24.62 -3.79 2.46
N TYR A 334 -24.42 -2.54 2.87
CA TYR A 334 -23.15 -1.86 2.65
C TYR A 334 -21.99 -2.50 3.43
N ILE A 335 -22.17 -2.81 4.71
CA ILE A 335 -21.11 -3.41 5.53
C ILE A 335 -20.74 -4.82 5.03
N GLN A 336 -21.72 -5.58 4.54
CA GLN A 336 -21.50 -6.90 3.99
C GLN A 336 -20.67 -6.83 2.70
N LYS A 337 -21.04 -5.94 1.78
CA LYS A 337 -20.30 -5.71 0.52
C LYS A 337 -18.87 -5.22 0.77
N LEU A 338 -18.71 -4.27 1.69
CA LEU A 338 -17.39 -3.77 2.08
C LEU A 338 -16.52 -4.89 2.67
N ALA A 339 -17.07 -5.73 3.55
CA ALA A 339 -16.33 -6.85 4.13
C ALA A 339 -15.97 -7.94 3.10
N GLN A 340 -16.86 -8.22 2.13
CA GLN A 340 -16.61 -9.18 1.05
C GLN A 340 -15.55 -8.72 0.06
N PHE A 341 -15.34 -7.40 -0.07
CA PHE A 341 -14.31 -6.82 -0.92
C PHE A 341 -12.89 -7.00 -0.35
N ALA A 342 -12.72 -7.00 0.98
CA ALA A 342 -11.41 -7.03 1.64
C ALA A 342 -10.51 -8.24 1.29
N PRO A 343 -10.99 -9.50 1.24
CA PRO A 343 -10.18 -10.64 0.83
C PRO A 343 -9.61 -10.50 -0.59
N ARG A 344 -10.45 -10.05 -1.54
CA ARG A 344 -10.06 -9.91 -2.95
C ARG A 344 -9.12 -8.73 -3.15
N TRP A 345 -9.36 -7.63 -2.44
CA TRP A 345 -8.43 -6.50 -2.40
C TRP A 345 -7.05 -6.93 -1.89
N HIS A 346 -7.00 -7.73 -0.80
CA HIS A 346 -5.76 -8.28 -0.28
C HIS A 346 -5.05 -9.17 -1.30
N GLU A 347 -5.79 -10.04 -1.99
CA GLU A 347 -5.28 -10.93 -3.04
C GLU A 347 -4.56 -10.16 -4.16
N ILE A 348 -5.07 -8.99 -4.57
CA ILE A 348 -4.42 -8.15 -5.60
C ILE A 348 -3.10 -7.53 -5.13
N TYR A 349 -2.99 -7.10 -3.87
CA TYR A 349 -1.73 -6.57 -3.35
C TYR A 349 -0.69 -7.67 -3.12
N ASN A 350 -1.15 -8.90 -2.90
CA ASN A 350 -0.32 -10.05 -2.56
C ASN A 350 -0.48 -11.16 -3.62
N ALA A 351 -0.51 -10.75 -4.89
CA ALA A 351 -0.91 -11.60 -5.98
C ALA A 351 0.09 -12.75 -6.19
N LYS A 352 -0.44 -13.98 -6.15
CA LYS A 352 0.32 -15.20 -6.43
C LYS A 352 0.44 -15.47 -7.93
N LEU A 353 -0.54 -15.02 -8.71
CA LEU A 353 -0.54 -15.16 -10.16
C LEU A 353 0.45 -14.17 -10.77
N ILE A 354 1.36 -14.68 -11.59
CA ILE A 354 2.42 -13.88 -12.21
C ILE A 354 1.84 -12.85 -13.19
N GLU A 355 0.72 -13.17 -13.83
CA GLU A 355 -0.01 -12.33 -14.77
C GLU A 355 -0.51 -11.05 -14.11
N ILE A 356 -1.02 -11.14 -12.87
CA ILE A 356 -1.42 -9.97 -12.09
C ILE A 356 -0.21 -9.09 -11.78
N ASN A 357 0.90 -9.69 -11.35
CA ASN A 357 2.13 -8.95 -11.06
C ASN A 357 2.66 -8.23 -12.31
N LYS A 358 2.60 -8.87 -13.48
CA LYS A 358 2.93 -8.22 -14.77
C LYS A 358 2.06 -6.99 -15.04
N ILE A 359 0.75 -7.13 -14.89
CA ILE A 359 -0.19 -6.02 -15.08
C ILE A 359 0.11 -4.90 -14.09
N LEU A 360 0.36 -5.21 -12.81
CA LEU A 360 0.64 -4.20 -11.78
C LEU A 360 1.99 -3.50 -11.95
N LEU A 361 2.99 -4.14 -12.56
CA LEU A 361 4.24 -3.49 -12.96
C LEU A 361 4.02 -2.49 -14.11
N LEU A 362 3.08 -2.79 -15.01
CA LEU A 362 2.70 -1.88 -16.09
C LEU A 362 1.77 -0.77 -15.58
N ASN A 363 0.78 -1.11 -14.76
CA ASN A 363 -0.21 -0.20 -14.18
C ASN A 363 -0.61 -0.67 -12.77
N GLY A 364 0.01 -0.08 -11.76
CA GLY A 364 -0.32 -0.32 -10.35
C GLY A 364 -1.41 0.59 -9.77
N SER A 365 -2.16 1.33 -10.62
CA SER A 365 -3.12 2.33 -10.17
C SER A 365 -4.33 1.74 -9.44
N LYS A 366 -5.07 2.59 -8.73
CA LYS A 366 -6.28 2.18 -8.00
C LYS A 366 -7.37 1.68 -8.95
N GLU A 367 -7.51 2.30 -10.11
CA GLU A 367 -8.42 1.91 -11.20
C GLU A 367 -8.16 0.48 -11.67
N MET A 368 -6.89 0.14 -11.92
CA MET A 368 -6.52 -1.21 -12.35
C MET A 368 -6.77 -2.22 -11.23
N ARG A 369 -6.41 -1.88 -9.99
CA ARG A 369 -6.61 -2.79 -8.85
C ARG A 369 -8.08 -3.10 -8.60
N ILE A 370 -8.98 -2.11 -8.66
CA ILE A 370 -10.41 -2.38 -8.49
C ILE A 370 -10.96 -3.25 -9.63
N PHE A 371 -10.48 -3.06 -10.85
CA PHE A 371 -10.88 -3.88 -11.99
C PHE A 371 -10.43 -5.33 -11.83
N LEU A 372 -9.14 -5.56 -11.53
CA LEU A 372 -8.62 -6.90 -11.27
C LEU A 372 -9.35 -7.58 -10.09
N THR A 373 -9.71 -6.81 -9.06
CA THR A 373 -10.49 -7.33 -7.93
C THR A 373 -11.85 -7.86 -8.38
N GLN A 374 -12.52 -7.18 -9.31
CA GLN A 374 -13.80 -7.64 -9.86
C GLN A 374 -13.65 -8.86 -10.75
N LEU A 375 -12.59 -8.94 -11.57
CA LEU A 375 -12.32 -10.13 -12.38
C LEU A 375 -12.11 -11.38 -11.51
N ILE A 376 -11.33 -11.26 -10.43
CA ILE A 376 -11.16 -12.35 -9.47
C ILE A 376 -12.48 -12.68 -8.76
N ALA A 377 -13.32 -11.69 -8.47
CA ALA A 377 -14.59 -11.94 -7.81
C ALA A 377 -15.60 -12.69 -8.71
N LEU A 378 -15.53 -12.48 -10.03
CA LEU A 378 -16.58 -12.89 -10.98
C LEU A 378 -16.15 -13.95 -12.01
N HIS A 379 -14.86 -14.31 -12.10
CA HIS A 379 -14.42 -15.33 -13.05
C HIS A 379 -15.13 -16.68 -12.83
N GLU A 380 -15.47 -17.33 -13.94
CA GLU A 380 -16.15 -18.63 -13.95
C GLU A 380 -15.16 -19.80 -13.90
N SER A 381 -13.92 -19.58 -14.38
CA SER A 381 -12.84 -20.57 -14.36
C SER A 381 -11.45 -19.92 -14.37
N ASP A 382 -10.45 -20.64 -13.87
CA ASP A 382 -9.05 -20.19 -13.89
C ASP A 382 -8.55 -19.93 -15.32
N GLU A 383 -9.02 -20.73 -16.30
CA GLU A 383 -8.66 -20.56 -17.71
C GLU A 383 -9.21 -19.23 -18.27
N GLN A 384 -10.46 -18.91 -17.96
CA GLN A 384 -11.07 -17.63 -18.34
C GLN A 384 -10.32 -16.45 -17.72
N LEU A 385 -9.98 -16.54 -16.44
CA LEU A 385 -9.23 -15.50 -15.74
C LEU A 385 -7.85 -15.29 -16.37
N LEU A 386 -7.07 -16.35 -16.59
CA LEU A 386 -5.74 -16.27 -17.18
C LEU A 386 -5.77 -15.70 -18.60
N ASP A 387 -6.76 -16.08 -19.40
CA ASP A 387 -6.97 -15.56 -20.74
C ASP A 387 -7.26 -14.04 -20.73
N MET A 388 -8.11 -13.57 -19.81
CA MET A 388 -8.38 -12.14 -19.64
C MET A 388 -7.15 -11.38 -19.15
N LEU A 389 -6.40 -11.94 -18.20
CA LEU A 389 -5.19 -11.30 -17.67
C LEU A 389 -4.09 -11.18 -18.74
N ASP A 390 -3.88 -12.19 -19.59
CA ASP A 390 -2.95 -12.10 -20.74
C ASP A 390 -3.36 -10.96 -21.68
N LYS A 391 -4.66 -10.83 -21.97
CA LYS A 391 -5.18 -9.74 -22.81
C LYS A 391 -4.94 -8.36 -22.18
N ILE A 392 -5.22 -8.23 -20.88
CA ILE A 392 -5.00 -6.97 -20.15
C ILE A 392 -3.52 -6.60 -20.12
N GLU A 393 -2.63 -7.57 -19.86
CA GLU A 393 -1.18 -7.35 -19.89
C GLU A 393 -0.73 -6.82 -21.24
N ARG A 394 -1.18 -7.43 -22.35
CA ARG A 394 -0.85 -6.97 -23.71
C ARG A 394 -1.37 -5.57 -24.01
N ILE A 395 -2.60 -5.26 -23.60
CA ILE A 395 -3.18 -3.92 -23.76
C ILE A 395 -2.37 -2.91 -22.96
N MET A 396 -2.01 -3.22 -21.71
CA MET A 396 -1.20 -2.36 -20.85
C MET A 396 0.21 -2.19 -21.39
N PHE A 397 0.84 -3.24 -21.91
CA PHE A 397 2.14 -3.17 -22.53
C PHE A 397 2.12 -2.25 -23.76
N ARG A 398 1.10 -2.39 -24.63
CA ARG A 398 0.90 -1.51 -25.78
C ARG A 398 0.65 -0.05 -25.36
N ASN A 399 -0.17 0.19 -24.34
CA ASN A 399 -0.42 1.53 -23.78
C ASN A 399 0.86 2.24 -23.29
N ARG A 400 1.90 1.48 -22.95
CA ARG A 400 3.18 2.01 -22.48
C ARG A 400 4.14 2.37 -23.62
N ILE A 401 3.75 2.13 -24.86
CA ILE A 401 4.43 2.63 -26.06
C ILE A 401 3.62 3.85 -26.55
N GLN A 402 4.18 5.04 -26.38
CA GLN A 402 3.50 6.26 -26.74
C GLN A 402 3.24 6.32 -28.26
N GLY A 403 2.11 6.91 -28.64
CA GLY A 403 1.66 6.99 -30.03
C GLY A 403 0.84 5.79 -30.50
N ILE A 404 0.85 4.65 -29.78
CA ILE A 404 0.08 3.46 -30.14
C ILE A 404 -0.82 2.93 -29.01
N GLY A 405 -1.05 3.73 -27.96
CA GLY A 405 -1.97 3.38 -26.89
C GLY A 405 -3.40 3.15 -27.38
N LEU A 406 -4.10 2.23 -26.72
CA LEU A 406 -5.42 1.73 -27.08
C LEU A 406 -6.55 2.45 -26.36
N ILE A 407 -6.34 2.74 -25.08
CA ILE A 407 -7.44 3.13 -24.19
C ILE A 407 -6.95 4.05 -23.09
N ASP A 408 -7.83 4.96 -22.68
CA ASP A 408 -7.69 5.66 -21.42
C ASP A 408 -7.89 4.67 -20.26
N GLU A 409 -6.85 4.47 -19.46
CA GLU A 409 -6.83 3.49 -18.36
C GLU A 409 -7.86 3.76 -17.27
N ARG A 410 -8.40 4.99 -17.20
CA ARG A 410 -9.56 5.32 -16.36
C ARG A 410 -10.79 4.47 -16.69
N THR A 411 -10.90 3.98 -17.92
CA THR A 411 -12.00 3.13 -18.38
C THR A 411 -12.09 1.81 -17.60
N PHE A 412 -10.98 1.27 -17.09
CA PHE A 412 -11.01 0.07 -16.26
C PHE A 412 -11.80 0.25 -14.96
N ALA A 413 -11.75 1.45 -14.36
CA ALA A 413 -12.58 1.75 -13.20
C ALA A 413 -14.08 1.75 -13.54
N THR A 414 -14.44 2.26 -14.72
CA THR A 414 -15.82 2.22 -15.23
C THR A 414 -16.28 0.78 -15.45
N TRP A 415 -15.48 -0.06 -16.11
CA TRP A 415 -15.81 -1.47 -16.33
C TRP A 415 -15.91 -2.24 -15.01
N ALA A 416 -15.03 -1.96 -14.04
CA ALA A 416 -15.11 -2.54 -12.71
C ALA A 416 -16.44 -2.19 -12.02
N ARG A 417 -16.90 -0.95 -12.16
CA ARG A 417 -18.16 -0.47 -11.61
C ARG A 417 -19.38 -1.11 -12.29
N GLU A 418 -19.37 -1.21 -13.61
CA GLU A 418 -20.43 -1.87 -14.38
C GLU A 418 -20.57 -3.33 -13.96
N LEU A 419 -19.44 -4.06 -13.84
CA LEU A 419 -19.41 -5.43 -13.33
C LEU A 419 -19.96 -5.52 -11.90
N TYR A 420 -19.47 -4.66 -11.01
CA TYR A 420 -19.87 -4.66 -9.60
C TYR A 420 -21.37 -4.39 -9.40
N ASN A 421 -21.96 -3.55 -10.25
CA ASN A 421 -23.39 -3.22 -10.21
C ASN A 421 -24.26 -4.21 -11.00
N GLY A 422 -23.68 -5.21 -11.66
CA GLY A 422 -24.40 -6.14 -12.54
C GLY A 422 -25.00 -5.46 -13.77
N GLU A 423 -24.39 -4.35 -14.21
CA GLU A 423 -24.80 -3.62 -15.41
C GLU A 423 -24.24 -4.29 -16.69
N VAL A 424 -23.15 -5.07 -16.57
CA VAL A 424 -22.55 -5.87 -17.63
C VAL A 424 -22.07 -7.22 -17.07
N GLU A 425 -22.06 -8.23 -17.93
CA GLU A 425 -21.52 -9.55 -17.60
C GLU A 425 -20.00 -9.64 -17.90
N ILE A 426 -19.32 -10.59 -17.28
CA ILE A 426 -17.87 -10.77 -17.49
C ILE A 426 -17.53 -11.11 -18.95
N SER A 427 -18.42 -11.81 -19.66
CA SER A 427 -18.26 -12.15 -21.08
C SER A 427 -18.22 -10.90 -21.98
N GLU A 428 -19.02 -9.87 -21.67
CA GLU A 428 -18.99 -8.60 -22.40
C GLU A 428 -17.66 -7.87 -22.22
N ILE A 429 -17.04 -7.99 -21.04
CA ILE A 429 -15.69 -7.46 -20.80
C ILE A 429 -14.65 -8.23 -21.62
N GLN A 430 -14.79 -9.56 -21.76
CA GLN A 430 -13.92 -10.35 -22.64
C GLN A 430 -13.99 -9.85 -24.08
N ASP A 431 -15.19 -9.62 -24.59
CA ASP A 431 -15.40 -9.09 -25.95
C ASP A 431 -14.77 -7.70 -26.12
N ARG A 432 -14.91 -6.81 -25.13
CA ARG A 432 -14.25 -5.49 -25.14
C ARG A 432 -12.73 -5.62 -25.20
N LEU A 433 -12.14 -6.53 -24.43
CA LEU A 433 -10.68 -6.79 -24.44
C LEU A 433 -10.22 -7.33 -25.80
N ILE A 434 -10.96 -8.28 -26.39
CA ILE A 434 -10.67 -8.84 -27.72
C ILE A 434 -10.70 -7.75 -28.78
N ASN A 435 -11.74 -6.91 -28.77
CA ASN A 435 -11.89 -5.80 -29.71
C ASN A 435 -10.72 -4.81 -29.62
N LEU A 436 -10.24 -4.49 -28.41
CA LEU A 436 -9.08 -3.63 -28.22
C LEU A 436 -7.80 -4.23 -28.78
N ILE A 437 -7.56 -5.52 -28.58
CA ILE A 437 -6.35 -6.20 -29.08
C ILE A 437 -6.31 -6.23 -30.60
N ASN A 438 -7.47 -6.36 -31.24
CA ASN A 438 -7.58 -6.46 -32.70
C ASN A 438 -7.43 -5.10 -33.42
N VAL A 439 -7.31 -3.99 -32.71
CA VAL A 439 -7.07 -2.68 -33.33
C VAL A 439 -5.69 -2.65 -33.98
N GLU A 440 -5.64 -2.48 -35.31
CA GLU A 440 -4.38 -2.39 -36.05
C GLU A 440 -3.48 -1.24 -35.59
N VAL A 441 -2.16 -1.42 -35.77
CA VAL A 441 -1.16 -0.42 -35.39
C VAL A 441 -0.39 0.06 -36.62
N PRO A 442 -0.56 1.33 -37.03
CA PRO A 442 0.30 1.92 -38.03
C PRO A 442 1.75 2.00 -37.50
N ALA A 443 2.68 1.31 -38.17
CA ALA A 443 4.11 1.29 -37.80
C ALA A 443 4.72 2.68 -37.67
N VAL A 444 4.28 3.61 -38.53
CA VAL A 444 4.69 5.03 -38.53
C VAL A 444 4.52 5.71 -37.18
N ASN A 445 3.49 5.35 -36.39
CA ASN A 445 3.28 5.95 -35.07
C ASN A 445 4.36 5.55 -34.08
N MET A 446 4.82 4.29 -34.15
CA MET A 446 5.91 3.79 -33.32
C MET A 446 7.24 4.41 -33.75
N VAL A 447 7.48 4.54 -35.07
CA VAL A 447 8.64 5.24 -35.63
C VAL A 447 8.70 6.68 -35.13
N HIS A 448 7.61 7.43 -35.26
CA HIS A 448 7.52 8.82 -34.79
C HIS A 448 7.80 8.96 -33.30
N PHE A 449 7.28 8.04 -32.47
CA PHE A 449 7.53 8.07 -31.03
C PHE A 449 9.01 7.86 -30.71
N PHE A 450 9.65 6.83 -31.26
CA PHE A 450 11.06 6.58 -30.95
C PHE A 450 11.97 7.67 -31.52
N ASN A 451 11.71 8.17 -32.72
CA ASN A 451 12.38 9.37 -33.26
C ASN A 451 12.27 10.56 -32.30
N TYR A 452 11.06 10.81 -31.76
CA TYR A 452 10.85 11.84 -30.76
C TYR A 452 11.61 11.58 -29.45
N ALA A 453 11.67 10.33 -28.98
CA ALA A 453 12.40 9.95 -27.77
C ALA A 453 13.93 10.19 -27.90
N TYR A 454 14.46 10.14 -29.12
CA TYR A 454 15.84 10.49 -29.45
C TYR A 454 16.06 11.99 -29.73
N GLY A 455 15.02 12.82 -29.70
CA GLY A 455 15.15 14.26 -29.96
C GLY A 455 16.13 14.99 -29.01
N TYR A 456 16.78 16.03 -29.54
CA TYR A 456 17.75 16.86 -28.79
C TYR A 456 17.16 17.50 -27.53
N GLU A 457 15.94 18.02 -27.61
CA GLU A 457 15.20 18.61 -26.47
C GLU A 457 14.96 17.60 -25.33
N ARG A 458 15.03 16.31 -25.65
CA ARG A 458 14.85 15.20 -24.72
C ARG A 458 16.19 14.54 -24.34
N GLY A 459 17.32 15.12 -24.75
CA GLY A 459 18.67 14.66 -24.40
C GLY A 459 19.08 13.35 -25.07
N ALA A 460 18.44 12.98 -26.20
CA ALA A 460 18.76 11.79 -27.00
C ALA A 460 18.84 10.48 -26.20
N LYS A 461 17.93 10.34 -25.22
CA LYS A 461 17.89 9.19 -24.30
C LYS A 461 17.11 7.98 -24.83
N GLY A 462 16.45 8.08 -25.99
CA GLY A 462 15.91 6.93 -26.73
C GLY A 462 15.08 5.97 -25.88
N PHE A 463 15.41 4.68 -25.96
CA PHE A 463 14.74 3.62 -25.19
C PHE A 463 14.92 3.76 -23.68
N HIS A 464 15.95 4.47 -23.19
CA HIS A 464 16.08 4.74 -21.76
C HIS A 464 14.99 5.70 -21.23
N ARG A 465 14.24 6.40 -22.11
CA ARG A 465 13.02 7.14 -21.71
C ARG A 465 11.78 6.26 -21.66
N TRP A 466 11.83 5.07 -22.21
CA TRP A 466 10.70 4.16 -22.20
C TRP A 466 10.53 3.57 -20.80
N SER A 467 9.48 4.02 -20.09
CA SER A 467 9.25 3.70 -18.69
C SER A 467 9.13 2.19 -18.40
N THR A 468 8.77 1.40 -19.40
CA THR A 468 8.60 -0.06 -19.29
C THR A 468 9.70 -0.86 -19.97
N LEU A 469 10.83 -0.22 -20.33
CA LEU A 469 12.00 -0.91 -20.87
C LEU A 469 12.46 -2.05 -19.95
N LYS A 470 12.50 -1.81 -18.64
CA LYS A 470 12.91 -2.83 -17.68
C LYS A 470 11.97 -4.04 -17.73
N TYR A 471 10.65 -3.81 -17.65
CA TYR A 471 9.64 -4.86 -17.82
C TYR A 471 9.83 -5.65 -19.11
N PHE A 472 10.03 -4.95 -20.23
CA PHE A 472 10.28 -5.57 -21.52
C PHE A 472 11.51 -6.49 -21.52
N LEU A 473 12.62 -6.07 -20.88
CA LEU A 473 13.83 -6.88 -20.78
C LEU A 473 13.63 -8.15 -19.93
N PHE A 474 12.75 -8.11 -18.92
CA PHE A 474 12.33 -9.31 -18.17
C PHE A 474 11.46 -10.25 -19.02
N GLU A 475 10.56 -9.72 -19.84
CA GLU A 475 9.81 -10.55 -20.79
C GLU A 475 10.74 -11.15 -21.86
N TYR A 476 11.76 -10.39 -22.30
CA TYR A 476 12.79 -10.89 -23.20
C TYR A 476 13.68 -11.95 -22.55
N GLU A 477 14.01 -11.82 -21.25
CA GLU A 477 14.69 -12.85 -20.46
C GLU A 477 13.93 -14.18 -20.51
N ALA A 478 12.61 -14.14 -20.27
CA ALA A 478 11.76 -15.33 -20.32
C ALA A 478 11.65 -15.92 -21.74
N TYR A 479 11.68 -15.07 -22.78
CA TYR A 479 11.76 -15.51 -24.17
C TYR A 479 13.09 -16.19 -24.48
N LEU A 480 14.22 -15.60 -24.07
CA LEU A 480 15.56 -16.15 -24.29
C LEU A 480 15.74 -17.47 -23.56
N LYS A 481 15.22 -17.62 -22.33
CA LYS A 481 15.19 -18.92 -21.62
C LYS A 481 14.60 -20.03 -22.51
N LYS A 482 13.47 -19.77 -23.16
CA LYS A 482 12.83 -20.72 -24.08
C LYS A 482 13.69 -20.96 -25.32
N ARG A 483 14.29 -19.91 -25.89
CA ARG A 483 15.20 -20.00 -27.05
C ARG A 483 16.43 -20.87 -26.76
N PHE A 484 17.00 -20.74 -25.55
CA PHE A 484 18.12 -21.55 -25.07
C PHE A 484 17.71 -22.96 -24.62
N LYS A 485 16.40 -23.27 -24.61
CA LYS A 485 15.83 -24.56 -24.17
C LYS A 485 16.16 -24.89 -22.70
N GLU A 486 16.22 -23.85 -21.87
CA GLU A 486 16.55 -23.95 -20.46
C GLU A 486 15.29 -23.97 -19.58
N THR A 487 15.35 -24.68 -18.46
CA THR A 487 14.21 -24.84 -17.54
C THR A 487 14.35 -24.00 -16.27
N GLY A 488 15.57 -23.67 -15.84
CA GLY A 488 15.84 -22.84 -14.67
C GLY A 488 15.68 -21.33 -14.93
N ASN A 489 15.18 -20.59 -13.95
CA ASN A 489 15.25 -19.12 -13.97
C ASN A 489 16.64 -18.67 -13.52
N LYS A 490 17.23 -17.72 -14.24
CA LYS A 490 18.44 -17.01 -13.82
C LYS A 490 18.10 -15.67 -13.18
N VAL A 491 17.13 -14.99 -13.77
CA VAL A 491 16.47 -13.79 -13.29
C VAL A 491 14.99 -13.94 -13.60
N ASP A 492 14.11 -13.56 -12.68
CA ASP A 492 12.65 -13.51 -12.91
C ASP A 492 12.01 -12.30 -12.23
N LEU A 493 10.71 -12.07 -12.46
CA LEU A 493 10.03 -10.85 -12.00
C LEU A 493 10.08 -10.61 -10.48
N SER A 494 10.38 -11.62 -9.65
CA SER A 494 10.60 -11.41 -8.22
C SER A 494 11.88 -10.59 -7.95
N ASP A 495 12.83 -10.60 -8.87
CA ASP A 495 14.08 -9.84 -8.84
C ASP A 495 13.93 -8.43 -9.42
N TYR A 496 12.70 -7.99 -9.75
CA TYR A 496 12.48 -6.73 -10.46
C TYR A 496 13.10 -5.56 -9.72
N ASP A 497 12.83 -5.38 -8.42
CA ASP A 497 13.32 -4.21 -7.66
C ASP A 497 14.84 -4.21 -7.46
N GLU A 498 15.48 -5.38 -7.37
CA GLU A 498 16.93 -5.54 -7.19
C GLU A 498 17.74 -5.42 -8.51
N THR A 499 17.04 -5.31 -9.63
CA THR A 499 17.64 -5.29 -10.97
C THR A 499 17.75 -3.86 -11.50
N THR A 500 18.84 -3.56 -12.21
CA THR A 500 19.02 -2.26 -12.89
C THR A 500 19.16 -2.45 -14.40
N ILE A 501 18.85 -1.40 -15.17
CA ILE A 501 19.22 -1.34 -16.59
C ILE A 501 20.72 -1.01 -16.68
N GLU A 502 21.44 -1.73 -17.53
CA GLU A 502 22.86 -1.55 -17.81
C GLU A 502 23.09 -1.21 -19.28
N HIS A 503 24.07 -0.34 -19.51
CA HIS A 503 24.61 -0.02 -20.83
C HIS A 503 25.79 -0.94 -21.14
N ILE A 504 25.73 -1.69 -22.24
CA ILE A 504 26.82 -2.61 -22.60
C ILE A 504 28.05 -1.82 -23.04
N ILE A 505 27.91 -0.98 -24.07
CA ILE A 505 28.82 0.16 -24.28
C ILE A 505 28.47 1.21 -23.21
N PRO A 506 29.36 1.50 -22.26
CA PRO A 506 29.08 2.38 -21.13
C PRO A 506 28.93 3.84 -21.56
N GLN A 507 28.28 4.66 -20.74
CA GLN A 507 28.15 6.10 -21.02
C GLN A 507 29.50 6.83 -21.04
N HIS A 508 30.45 6.37 -20.22
CA HIS A 508 31.85 6.81 -20.22
C HIS A 508 32.68 5.82 -21.04
N TYR A 509 32.52 5.87 -22.36
CA TYR A 509 33.12 4.94 -23.32
C TYR A 509 34.60 5.24 -23.63
N GLN A 510 35.10 6.43 -23.27
CA GLN A 510 36.38 6.97 -23.73
C GLN A 510 37.59 6.09 -23.35
N ASP A 511 37.48 5.34 -22.26
CA ASP A 511 38.59 4.54 -21.73
C ASP A 511 38.86 3.26 -22.54
N ASN A 512 37.80 2.59 -23.03
CA ASN A 512 37.90 1.23 -23.57
C ASN A 512 37.07 0.99 -24.85
N TRP A 513 36.32 1.98 -25.33
CA TRP A 513 35.30 1.81 -26.38
C TRP A 513 35.33 2.93 -27.43
N SER A 514 36.42 3.69 -27.51
CA SER A 514 36.56 4.82 -28.43
C SER A 514 36.55 4.38 -29.90
N THR A 515 37.17 3.25 -30.23
CA THR A 515 37.22 2.73 -31.60
C THR A 515 35.82 2.37 -32.12
N GLU A 516 35.01 1.68 -31.32
CA GLU A 516 33.64 1.31 -31.67
C GLU A 516 32.74 2.55 -31.86
N MET A 517 33.00 3.63 -31.10
CA MET A 517 32.26 4.88 -31.21
C MET A 517 32.75 5.76 -32.37
N GLU A 518 34.04 5.71 -32.71
CA GLU A 518 34.62 6.37 -33.89
C GLU A 518 34.04 5.81 -35.19
N GLU A 519 33.79 4.50 -35.30
CA GLU A 519 33.11 3.89 -36.46
C GLU A 519 31.76 4.56 -36.78
N VAL A 520 31.06 5.05 -35.74
CA VAL A 520 29.75 5.70 -35.86
C VAL A 520 29.86 7.21 -36.11
N THR A 521 30.96 7.84 -35.74
CA THR A 521 31.08 9.31 -35.63
C THR A 521 32.12 9.96 -36.55
N GLN A 522 33.06 9.18 -37.12
CA GLN A 522 34.24 9.67 -37.85
C GLN A 522 33.95 10.59 -39.05
N ASN A 523 32.77 10.52 -39.65
CA ASN A 523 32.37 11.31 -40.83
C ASN A 523 31.25 12.33 -40.52
N LEU A 524 30.99 12.62 -39.25
CA LEU A 524 29.92 13.49 -38.81
C LEU A 524 30.45 14.86 -38.33
N THR A 525 29.61 15.88 -38.45
CA THR A 525 29.83 17.16 -37.75
C THR A 525 29.80 16.93 -36.23
N GLU A 526 30.43 17.80 -35.44
CA GLU A 526 30.50 17.65 -33.98
C GLU A 526 29.12 17.47 -33.34
N GLN A 527 28.12 18.22 -33.80
CA GLN A 527 26.74 18.11 -33.33
C GLN A 527 26.11 16.75 -33.68
N HIS A 528 26.29 16.27 -34.92
CA HIS A 528 25.79 14.96 -35.35
C HIS A 528 26.56 13.80 -34.70
N ALA A 529 27.86 13.94 -34.47
CA ALA A 529 28.69 12.97 -33.75
C ALA A 529 28.22 12.81 -32.30
N TYR A 530 27.92 13.92 -31.61
CA TYR A 530 27.36 13.90 -30.27
C TYR A 530 26.00 13.18 -30.23
N HIS A 531 25.11 13.48 -31.17
CA HIS A 531 23.79 12.86 -31.21
C HIS A 531 23.84 11.38 -31.60
N GLY A 532 24.61 11.02 -32.63
CA GLY A 532 24.87 9.64 -33.03
C GLY A 532 25.45 8.80 -31.89
N THR A 533 26.38 9.37 -31.10
CA THR A 533 26.88 8.77 -29.87
C THR A 533 25.74 8.48 -28.88
N LYS A 534 24.87 9.46 -28.61
CA LYS A 534 23.77 9.30 -27.65
C LYS A 534 22.72 8.28 -28.12
N VAL A 535 22.40 8.28 -29.41
CA VAL A 535 21.55 7.26 -30.03
C VAL A 535 22.16 5.88 -29.83
N MET A 536 23.44 5.72 -30.18
CA MET A 536 24.16 4.45 -30.10
C MET A 536 24.19 3.88 -28.68
N LEU A 537 24.42 4.74 -27.69
CA LEU A 537 24.39 4.34 -26.28
C LEU A 537 22.99 3.94 -25.82
N ASN A 538 21.96 4.66 -26.24
CA ASN A 538 20.59 4.49 -25.73
C ASN A 538 19.66 3.68 -26.63
N THR A 539 20.22 2.99 -27.62
CA THR A 539 19.47 2.05 -28.46
C THR A 539 19.17 0.75 -27.74
N LEU A 540 18.03 0.13 -28.07
CA LEU A 540 17.52 -1.06 -27.41
C LEU A 540 18.55 -2.19 -27.35
N GLY A 541 19.28 -2.40 -28.45
CA GLY A 541 20.30 -3.43 -28.57
C GLY A 541 21.48 -3.25 -27.61
N ASN A 542 21.76 -2.04 -27.12
CA ASN A 542 22.85 -1.75 -26.18
C ASN A 542 22.42 -1.83 -24.69
N LEU A 543 21.15 -2.10 -24.41
CA LEU A 543 20.59 -2.10 -23.06
C LEU A 543 20.27 -3.52 -22.59
N THR A 544 20.59 -3.80 -21.32
CA THR A 544 20.34 -5.11 -20.69
C THR A 544 19.95 -4.95 -19.22
N ILE A 545 19.53 -6.04 -18.58
CA ILE A 545 19.27 -6.10 -17.14
C ILE A 545 20.47 -6.68 -16.40
N LEU A 546 20.75 -6.16 -15.20
CA LEU A 546 21.72 -6.72 -14.26
C LEU A 546 21.14 -6.82 -12.84
N LYS A 547 21.22 -8.01 -12.26
CA LYS A 547 20.81 -8.30 -10.88
C LYS A 547 21.91 -8.02 -9.86
N GLY A 548 21.59 -7.32 -8.77
CA GLY A 548 22.36 -7.33 -7.51
C GLY A 548 23.68 -6.56 -7.52
N GLY A 549 23.65 -5.23 -7.66
CA GLY A 549 24.82 -4.34 -7.50
C GLY A 549 25.98 -4.53 -8.49
N LYS A 550 25.90 -5.55 -9.37
CA LYS A 550 26.93 -5.90 -10.36
C LYS A 550 27.27 -4.76 -11.32
N ASN A 551 26.34 -3.83 -11.53
CA ASN A 551 26.53 -2.64 -12.34
C ASN A 551 27.79 -1.86 -11.90
N ALA A 552 27.96 -1.63 -10.59
CA ALA A 552 29.13 -0.93 -10.04
C ALA A 552 30.47 -1.64 -10.30
N SER A 553 30.46 -2.97 -10.49
CA SER A 553 31.66 -3.77 -10.74
C SER A 553 32.05 -3.90 -12.22
N LEU A 554 31.10 -3.62 -13.13
CA LEU A 554 31.28 -3.73 -14.58
C LEU A 554 31.55 -2.37 -15.23
N GLY A 555 30.80 -1.33 -14.85
CA GLY A 555 31.06 0.07 -15.22
C GLY A 555 31.64 0.28 -16.63
N ASN A 556 32.83 0.89 -16.68
CA ASN A 556 33.50 1.28 -17.94
C ASN A 556 34.46 0.23 -18.50
N LYS A 557 34.39 -1.03 -18.02
CA LYS A 557 35.32 -2.08 -18.45
C LYS A 557 35.23 -2.38 -19.95
N SER A 558 36.31 -2.95 -20.47
CA SER A 558 36.43 -3.38 -21.87
C SER A 558 35.40 -4.47 -22.23
N TRP A 559 35.13 -4.63 -23.52
CA TRP A 559 34.25 -5.68 -24.02
C TRP A 559 34.69 -7.07 -23.55
N ASP A 560 35.99 -7.38 -23.63
CA ASP A 560 36.51 -8.69 -23.23
C ASP A 560 36.23 -9.03 -21.76
N GLU A 561 36.32 -8.03 -20.87
CA GLU A 561 36.00 -8.21 -19.46
C GLU A 561 34.49 -8.36 -19.22
N LYS A 562 33.66 -7.50 -19.84
CA LYS A 562 32.19 -7.59 -19.76
C LYS A 562 31.70 -8.93 -20.29
N ARG A 563 32.19 -9.35 -21.47
CA ARG A 563 31.86 -10.61 -22.14
C ARG A 563 32.14 -11.82 -21.26
N LYS A 564 33.33 -11.91 -20.65
CA LYS A 564 33.66 -13.01 -19.71
C LYS A 564 32.68 -13.09 -18.55
N ARG A 565 32.25 -11.94 -18.02
CA ARG A 565 31.29 -11.91 -16.90
C ARG A 565 29.89 -12.36 -17.34
N PHE A 566 29.45 -11.89 -18.51
CA PHE A 566 28.11 -12.12 -19.04
C PHE A 566 27.82 -13.59 -19.39
N GLN A 567 28.85 -14.39 -19.69
CA GLN A 567 28.73 -15.82 -19.99
C GLN A 567 28.01 -16.66 -18.91
N SER A 568 27.93 -16.17 -17.68
CA SER A 568 27.29 -16.87 -16.54
C SER A 568 26.13 -16.08 -15.91
N GLY A 569 25.77 -14.93 -16.50
CA GLY A 569 24.74 -14.03 -16.00
C GLY A 569 23.32 -14.51 -16.28
N SER A 570 22.40 -13.55 -16.44
CA SER A 570 21.06 -13.71 -17.00
C SER A 570 21.09 -14.24 -18.44
N TYR A 571 19.97 -14.70 -18.98
CA TYR A 571 19.87 -15.11 -20.38
C TYR A 571 20.11 -13.93 -21.33
N ASN A 572 19.69 -12.72 -20.96
CA ASN A 572 20.09 -11.49 -21.67
C ASN A 572 21.62 -11.38 -21.77
N GLU A 573 22.33 -11.50 -20.65
CA GLU A 573 23.80 -11.45 -20.61
C GLU A 573 24.43 -12.58 -21.45
N ILE A 574 23.91 -13.80 -21.35
CA ILE A 574 24.42 -14.95 -22.10
C ILE A 574 24.25 -14.73 -23.61
N ASP A 575 23.09 -14.24 -24.05
CA ASP A 575 22.81 -13.92 -25.46
C ASP A 575 23.77 -12.86 -26.00
N ILE A 576 24.03 -11.82 -25.20
CA ILE A 576 25.02 -10.78 -25.50
C ILE A 576 26.42 -11.40 -25.66
N ALA A 577 26.84 -12.28 -24.74
CA ALA A 577 28.18 -12.85 -24.68
C ALA A 577 28.51 -13.83 -25.82
N ILE A 578 27.51 -14.33 -26.56
CA ILE A 578 27.72 -15.17 -27.76
C ILE A 578 28.50 -14.40 -28.81
N ASN A 579 28.28 -13.09 -28.91
CA ASN A 579 28.94 -12.25 -29.89
C ASN A 579 30.43 -12.09 -29.55
N PRO A 580 31.35 -12.24 -30.52
CA PRO A 580 32.77 -12.07 -30.29
C PRO A 580 33.16 -10.59 -30.19
N VAL A 581 32.44 -9.72 -30.89
CA VAL A 581 32.64 -8.25 -30.93
C VAL A 581 31.34 -7.56 -30.54
N TRP A 582 31.44 -6.33 -30.06
CA TRP A 582 30.28 -5.53 -29.66
C TRP A 582 30.34 -4.13 -30.28
N ASN A 583 29.81 -4.03 -31.51
CA ASN A 583 29.84 -2.84 -32.35
C ASN A 583 28.44 -2.50 -32.89
N ARG A 584 28.33 -1.48 -33.76
CA ARG A 584 27.05 -1.05 -34.35
C ARG A 584 26.26 -2.18 -34.98
N GLU A 585 26.91 -3.03 -35.77
CA GLU A 585 26.25 -4.14 -36.47
C GLU A 585 25.64 -5.14 -35.49
N THR A 586 26.41 -5.54 -34.48
CA THR A 586 25.95 -6.47 -33.43
C THR A 586 24.79 -5.90 -32.62
N ILE A 587 24.88 -4.61 -32.28
CA ILE A 587 23.86 -3.89 -31.53
C ILE A 587 22.58 -3.71 -32.38
N SER A 588 22.70 -3.37 -33.66
CA SER A 588 21.56 -3.27 -34.58
C SER A 588 20.85 -4.63 -34.71
N LYS A 589 21.62 -5.71 -34.93
CA LYS A 589 21.07 -7.07 -35.02
C LYS A 589 20.33 -7.49 -33.76
N ARG A 590 20.92 -7.31 -32.57
CA ARG A 590 20.23 -7.60 -31.31
C ARG A 590 19.00 -6.72 -31.12
N GLY A 591 19.11 -5.43 -31.44
CA GLY A 591 17.97 -4.50 -31.41
C GLY A 591 16.82 -4.96 -32.29
N ALA A 592 17.11 -5.43 -33.51
CA ALA A 592 16.12 -5.94 -34.45
C ALA A 592 15.48 -7.25 -33.94
N ASP A 593 16.26 -8.17 -33.36
CA ASP A 593 15.74 -9.38 -32.71
C ASP A 593 14.77 -9.02 -31.56
N MET A 594 15.11 -8.00 -30.75
CA MET A 594 14.26 -7.51 -29.66
C MET A 594 13.00 -6.82 -30.19
N LEU A 595 13.09 -6.01 -31.25
CA LEU A 595 11.91 -5.43 -31.89
C LEU A 595 11.01 -6.52 -32.50
N GLY A 596 11.58 -7.56 -33.09
CA GLY A 596 10.82 -8.73 -33.57
C GLY A 596 10.06 -9.41 -32.43
N PHE A 597 10.69 -9.57 -31.26
CA PHE A 597 10.00 -10.04 -30.06
C PHE A 597 8.88 -9.08 -29.61
N MET A 598 9.13 -7.77 -29.60
CA MET A 598 8.13 -6.76 -29.26
C MET A 598 6.91 -6.83 -30.20
N VAL A 599 7.14 -6.95 -31.51
CA VAL A 599 6.09 -7.11 -32.51
C VAL A 599 5.26 -8.38 -32.24
N SER A 600 5.89 -9.48 -31.81
CA SER A 600 5.15 -10.70 -31.45
C SER A 600 4.20 -10.55 -30.25
N LYS A 601 4.41 -9.52 -29.42
CA LYS A 601 3.54 -9.18 -28.28
C LYS A 601 2.40 -8.24 -28.66
N ILE A 602 2.52 -7.49 -29.75
CA ILE A 602 1.57 -6.46 -30.18
C ILE A 602 0.83 -6.93 -31.43
N HIS A 603 -0.42 -7.39 -31.24
CA HIS A 603 -1.26 -7.82 -32.36
C HIS A 603 -1.50 -6.68 -33.35
N GLY A 604 -1.50 -6.99 -34.65
CA GLY A 604 -1.75 -6.02 -35.72
C GLY A 604 -0.60 -5.03 -35.99
N LEU A 605 0.58 -5.22 -35.38
CA LEU A 605 1.80 -4.48 -35.70
C LEU A 605 2.68 -5.33 -36.63
N SER A 606 3.24 -4.70 -37.66
CA SER A 606 4.32 -5.26 -38.47
C SER A 606 5.35 -4.18 -38.73
N LEU A 607 6.63 -4.54 -38.74
CA LEU A 607 7.73 -3.62 -39.00
C LEU A 607 8.59 -4.17 -40.13
N THR A 608 8.86 -3.34 -41.12
CA THR A 608 9.86 -3.59 -42.15
C THR A 608 11.27 -3.40 -41.58
N PRO A 609 12.32 -3.97 -42.21
CA PRO A 609 13.70 -3.74 -41.78
C PRO A 609 14.09 -2.25 -41.74
N ALA A 610 13.55 -1.44 -42.65
CA ALA A 610 13.80 0.01 -42.67
C ALA A 610 13.18 0.70 -41.44
N GLU A 611 11.94 0.36 -41.09
CA GLU A 611 11.28 0.91 -39.90
C GLU A 611 11.95 0.46 -38.61
N MET A 612 12.44 -0.78 -38.54
CA MET A 612 13.23 -1.26 -37.39
C MET A 612 14.52 -0.45 -37.23
N GLU A 613 15.27 -0.19 -38.31
CA GLU A 613 16.48 0.63 -38.26
C GLU A 613 16.16 2.07 -37.82
N GLN A 614 15.07 2.66 -38.32
CA GLN A 614 14.63 4.00 -37.90
C GLN A 614 14.26 4.03 -36.41
N ILE A 615 13.54 3.02 -35.90
CA ILE A 615 13.17 2.92 -34.49
C ILE A 615 14.42 2.77 -33.60
N LEU A 616 15.41 1.98 -34.02
CA LEU A 616 16.63 1.74 -33.24
C LEU A 616 17.56 2.94 -33.23
N PHE A 617 17.70 3.67 -34.34
CA PHE A 617 18.77 4.65 -34.52
C PHE A 617 18.32 6.09 -34.87
N SER A 618 17.03 6.37 -34.94
CA SER A 618 16.44 7.71 -35.16
C SER A 618 16.84 8.43 -36.46
N ASN A 619 15.83 8.85 -37.24
CA ASN A 619 15.88 9.66 -38.48
C ASN A 619 16.80 9.15 -39.63
N GLU A 620 16.25 9.21 -40.84
CA GLU A 620 16.97 9.01 -42.10
C GLU A 620 18.13 9.98 -42.28
N ASP A 621 18.07 11.24 -41.80
CA ASP A 621 19.15 12.22 -42.00
C ASP A 621 20.44 11.90 -41.22
N ILE A 622 20.33 11.32 -40.03
CA ILE A 622 21.50 10.86 -39.24
C ILE A 622 21.97 9.52 -39.78
N CYS A 623 21.05 8.63 -40.13
CA CYS A 623 21.39 7.39 -40.83
C CYS A 623 22.05 7.66 -42.20
N ALA A 624 21.68 8.72 -42.92
CA ALA A 624 22.25 9.16 -44.18
C ALA A 624 23.54 9.96 -43.97
N ALA A 625 23.64 10.83 -42.96
CA ALA A 625 24.89 11.49 -42.60
C ALA A 625 25.97 10.47 -42.15
N ILE A 626 25.56 9.42 -41.43
CA ILE A 626 26.44 8.30 -41.02
C ILE A 626 26.82 7.42 -42.23
N ARG A 627 25.91 7.21 -43.18
CA ARG A 627 26.11 6.31 -44.34
C ARG A 627 26.86 6.99 -45.49
N ASP A 628 26.61 8.27 -45.74
CA ASP A 628 27.02 9.00 -46.95
C ASP A 628 28.00 10.17 -46.68
N GLY A 629 28.27 10.55 -45.43
CA GLY A 629 29.25 11.60 -45.10
C GLY A 629 28.91 12.99 -45.63
N ILE A 630 27.63 13.31 -45.82
CA ILE A 630 27.18 14.58 -46.40
C ILE A 630 26.76 15.57 -45.31
N LEU A 631 27.32 16.79 -45.41
CA LEU A 631 26.92 17.98 -44.66
C LEU A 631 25.47 18.35 -44.99
N TYR A 632 24.56 18.21 -44.03
CA TYR A 632 23.23 18.83 -44.12
C TYR A 632 23.39 20.34 -43.82
N GLN A 633 23.20 21.20 -44.82
CA GLN A 633 22.99 22.63 -44.59
C GLN A 633 21.59 22.81 -44.01
N GLN A 634 21.47 23.58 -42.92
CA GLN A 634 20.17 23.91 -42.31
C GLN A 634 19.23 24.50 -43.37
N PRO A 635 17.92 24.18 -43.36
CA PRO A 635 16.96 24.97 -44.10
C PRO A 635 16.86 26.33 -43.39
N GLU A 636 17.09 27.41 -44.14
CA GLU A 636 16.70 28.76 -43.72
C GLU A 636 15.18 28.74 -43.46
N LEU A 637 14.79 29.14 -42.25
CA LEU A 637 13.41 29.47 -41.93
C LEU A 637 13.02 30.71 -42.75
N GLU A 638 12.47 30.50 -43.94
CA GLU A 638 11.71 31.55 -44.63
C GLU A 638 10.42 31.82 -43.85
N THR A 639 10.46 32.94 -43.14
CA THR A 639 9.31 33.68 -42.63
C THR A 639 8.42 34.14 -43.78
N GLU A 640 7.44 33.33 -44.18
CA GLU A 640 6.26 33.82 -44.89
C GLU A 640 5.00 33.08 -44.42
N PHE A 641 4.40 33.56 -43.34
CA PHE A 641 2.94 33.66 -43.24
C PHE A 641 2.58 35.00 -42.63
N THR A 642 2.48 35.97 -43.54
CA THR A 642 1.84 37.26 -43.38
C THR A 642 0.40 37.10 -42.90
N ASN A 643 0.10 37.89 -41.86
CA ASN A 643 -1.19 38.50 -41.55
C ASN A 643 -2.24 38.42 -42.67
N GLN A 644 -3.34 37.74 -42.40
CA GLN A 644 -4.68 38.12 -42.89
C GLN A 644 -5.74 37.43 -42.04
N THR A 645 -6.23 38.12 -41.01
CA THR A 645 -7.65 38.50 -40.93
C THR A 645 -7.90 39.36 -39.70
N GLU A 646 -8.21 40.63 -39.97
CA GLU A 646 -8.84 41.56 -39.06
C GLU A 646 -10.27 41.10 -38.71
N SER A 647 -10.67 41.47 -37.50
CA SER A 647 -12.01 41.71 -36.99
C SER A 647 -13.19 41.65 -37.97
N VAL A 648 -14.22 40.89 -37.59
CA VAL A 648 -15.61 41.34 -37.69
C VAL A 648 -16.28 41.09 -36.33
N GLN A 649 -16.96 42.16 -35.90
CA GLN A 649 -17.87 42.39 -34.76
C GLN A 649 -18.50 41.19 -34.05
#